data_AF-A0A8C1QHF2-F1
#
_entry.id   AF-A0A8C1QHF2-F1
#
_cell.length_a   1.000
_cell.length_b   1.000
_cell.length_c   1.000
_cell.angle_alpha   90.00
_cell.angle_beta   90.00
_cell.angle_gamma   90.00
#
_symmetry.space_group_name_H-M   'P 1'
#
loop_
_entity.id
_entity.type
_entity.pdbx_description
1 polymer ?
#
loop_
_entity_poly.entity_id
_entity_poly.type
_entity_poly.pdbx_seq_one_letter_code
_entity_poly.pdbx_strand_id
1 'polypeptide(L)'
;KTSKNNLLLYKRLEVSSCCSCLLSQSGCSFGGRFYSLEDTWHPDLGEPFGVMHCVMCHCEPQRSRRGKMFGKVSCRNMKQDCPDPSCDDPVLLPGHCCKTCPKGNTHESLFEFFQEKDDDLHKSYNDRSYISSEENSNRDIWKNLPKSHLRQLEAEQLRVSMTTADNKKEEIQGKVIKHRALFAETFSAILTSDGVHSGMGGIAMLTLSDTENNLHFILILQGLVPHGIKLLYRQHLLREIRANISADDSDFAEVLADLNSRELFWLSRGQLQISVETEGQNPRQISGYISGKRSCDILQSVMSSGSALTPGKTGGVGSAVFTLHHNGSLDYQVLVAGLSSAVVGVTIEMKPRRRSKRSVLYDITADFAAAQEERGGGRALGSCGRIEARHIHMLLQNELFINIATAEQQESELRGQIQMLPYNGLDARRNELPVPLAGQFVSPPVRTAAAGHAWVSVDEQCHLHYEIVVNGLSKSEDTSVSAHLHGLAEIGEMDDSSTNHKRLLTGFYGQQAQGVLKDISVGLLRHLDEGTAYIQVSTKMNPRGEIRGRIHVPNSCELGSRGEVVEEAEFDDLVFVRDPAELRKDPHTCFFEGEHHAHGSQWTPQYNTCFTCICQKKTVICDPVICPALSCPHTIQPEDQCCPICDEKVEEDPEGCYFEGDQKMHAPGTTWHPFVPPFGYIKCAVCTCKGSTGEVHCEKVTCPPLTCSQPIRRNPSDCCKECPAEDTPPLEDDEMMQADGTRHCKFGKNYYQNSEHWHPRVPLVGEMKCITCWCDHGVTKCQKKQCPLLSCSNPIRREGKCCPECMGKFWC
;
A
#
# COMPACT_ATOMS: atom_id res chain seq x y z
N LYS A 1 20.59 -73.92 12.83
CA LYS A 1 21.95 -73.95 12.24
C LYS A 1 22.22 -72.60 11.59
N THR A 2 23.20 -71.86 12.14
CA THR A 2 24.03 -70.83 11.47
C THR A 2 23.30 -69.78 10.60
N SER A 3 23.06 -68.55 11.05
CA SER A 3 24.07 -67.49 11.33
C SER A 3 25.08 -67.34 10.19
N LYS A 4 24.94 -66.30 9.37
CA LYS A 4 25.72 -65.07 9.52
C LYS A 4 25.47 -64.12 8.35
N ASN A 5 25.34 -62.86 8.74
CA ASN A 5 25.92 -61.70 8.08
C ASN A 5 25.26 -61.15 6.82
N ASN A 6 25.27 -59.85 6.58
CA ASN A 6 25.40 -58.67 7.42
C ASN A 6 25.43 -57.49 6.45
N LEU A 7 25.13 -56.31 6.99
CA LEU A 7 25.46 -54.98 6.47
C LEU A 7 24.66 -54.45 5.27
N LEU A 8 24.26 -53.17 5.21
CA LEU A 8 24.03 -52.07 6.17
C LEU A 8 24.02 -50.78 5.32
N LEU A 9 23.12 -49.85 5.63
CA LEU A 9 23.31 -48.40 5.88
C LEU A 9 22.01 -47.63 5.53
N TYR A 10 21.15 -47.32 6.53
CA TYR A 10 21.12 -46.09 7.37
C TYR A 10 20.62 -44.85 6.58
N LYS A 11 19.61 -44.06 6.96
CA LYS A 11 19.09 -43.60 8.28
C LYS A 11 17.61 -43.19 8.18
N ARG A 12 16.80 -43.53 9.19
CA ARG A 12 15.56 -42.81 9.58
C ARG A 12 15.45 -42.86 11.10
N LEU A 13 15.59 -41.72 11.76
CA LEU A 13 15.37 -41.50 13.19
C LEU A 13 14.80 -40.09 13.31
N GLU A 14 13.58 -39.98 13.83
CA GLU A 14 13.18 -39.15 14.98
C GLU A 14 11.67 -39.35 15.20
N VAL A 15 11.30 -40.14 16.20
CA VAL A 15 10.82 -39.79 17.55
C VAL A 15 9.28 -39.81 17.63
N SER A 16 8.82 -40.77 18.41
CA SER A 16 7.45 -41.09 18.77
C SER A 16 6.79 -40.00 19.63
N SER A 17 5.64 -39.48 19.17
CA SER A 17 4.75 -38.63 19.95
C SER A 17 3.98 -39.45 20.98
N CYS A 18 4.20 -39.15 22.26
CA CYS A 18 3.52 -39.74 23.39
C CYS A 18 2.08 -39.20 23.50
N CYS A 19 1.09 -40.09 23.47
CA CYS A 19 -0.31 -39.79 23.75
C CYS A 19 -0.64 -40.43 25.10
N SER A 20 -0.56 -39.65 26.19
CA SER A 20 -1.05 -39.97 27.54
C SER A 20 -0.91 -38.75 28.45
N CYS A 21 -1.99 -37.97 28.64
CA CYS A 21 -2.40 -37.24 29.86
C CYS A 21 -3.40 -36.13 29.52
N LEU A 22 -4.66 -36.51 29.22
CA LEU A 22 -5.81 -35.60 29.31
C LEU A 22 -6.19 -35.42 30.78
N LEU A 23 -5.39 -34.63 31.51
CA LEU A 23 -5.85 -33.97 32.72
C LEU A 23 -6.62 -32.72 32.28
N SER A 24 -7.93 -32.72 32.56
CA SER A 24 -8.83 -31.57 32.43
C SER A 24 -8.30 -30.40 33.27
N GLN A 25 -7.38 -29.60 32.73
CA GLN A 25 -6.90 -28.39 33.39
C GLN A 25 -8.08 -27.43 33.58
N SER A 26 -8.43 -27.15 34.83
CA SER A 26 -9.39 -26.12 35.20
C SER A 26 -8.71 -24.76 35.05
N GLY A 27 -9.10 -23.99 34.04
CA GLY A 27 -8.56 -22.67 33.74
C GLY A 27 -9.42 -21.98 32.67
N CYS A 28 -8.98 -20.83 32.20
CA CYS A 28 -9.65 -20.05 31.18
C CYS A 28 -8.88 -20.13 29.85
N SER A 29 -9.59 -20.15 28.72
CA SER A 29 -8.95 -19.98 27.41
C SER A 29 -9.43 -18.68 26.78
N PHE A 30 -8.50 -17.87 26.30
CA PHE A 30 -8.78 -16.57 25.68
C PHE A 30 -7.71 -16.28 24.60
N GLY A 31 -8.12 -15.88 23.40
CA GLY A 31 -7.18 -15.50 22.32
C GLY A 31 -6.22 -16.62 21.88
N GLY A 32 -6.63 -17.89 21.96
CA GLY A 32 -5.77 -19.04 21.63
C GLY A 32 -4.71 -19.40 22.69
N ARG A 33 -4.67 -18.67 23.82
CA ARG A 33 -3.82 -18.97 24.99
C ARG A 33 -4.65 -19.54 26.14
N PHE A 34 -3.99 -20.26 27.04
CA PHE A 34 -4.59 -20.84 28.24
C PHE A 34 -4.05 -20.12 29.48
N TYR A 35 -4.95 -19.80 30.41
CA TYR A 35 -4.71 -19.07 31.65
C TYR A 35 -5.17 -19.91 32.84
N SER A 36 -4.36 -19.97 33.87
CA SER A 36 -4.70 -20.64 35.13
C SER A 36 -5.79 -19.85 35.86
N LEU A 37 -6.51 -20.51 36.78
CA LEU A 37 -7.44 -19.82 37.66
C LEU A 37 -6.69 -18.72 38.45
N GLU A 38 -7.33 -17.56 38.59
CA GLU A 38 -6.80 -16.34 39.23
C GLU A 38 -5.71 -15.59 38.43
N ASP A 39 -5.31 -16.08 37.25
CA ASP A 39 -4.41 -15.32 36.37
C ASP A 39 -5.07 -14.01 35.92
N THR A 40 -4.25 -12.96 35.83
CA THR A 40 -4.63 -11.66 35.26
C THR A 40 -3.76 -11.33 34.06
N TRP A 41 -4.35 -10.77 33.00
CA TRP A 41 -3.62 -10.43 31.77
C TRP A 41 -4.29 -9.31 30.98
N HIS A 42 -3.49 -8.65 30.15
CA HIS A 42 -4.00 -7.78 29.09
C HIS A 42 -4.33 -8.62 27.85
N PRO A 43 -5.56 -8.56 27.32
CA PRO A 43 -5.94 -9.38 26.18
C PRO A 43 -5.23 -8.87 24.91
N ASP A 44 -4.62 -9.81 24.18
CA ASP A 44 -4.04 -9.58 22.86
C ASP A 44 -5.01 -10.10 21.81
N LEU A 45 -5.48 -9.21 20.95
CA LEU A 45 -6.49 -9.53 19.93
C LEU A 45 -5.86 -9.84 18.56
N GLY A 46 -4.53 -9.86 18.46
CA GLY A 46 -3.81 -10.09 17.20
C GLY A 46 -3.87 -8.87 16.27
N GLU A 47 -3.18 -8.93 15.14
CA GLU A 47 -3.20 -7.84 14.16
C GLU A 47 -4.59 -7.65 13.56
N PRO A 48 -5.06 -6.39 13.40
CA PRO A 48 -4.32 -5.13 13.58
C PRO A 48 -4.39 -4.51 14.99
N PHE A 49 -5.03 -5.17 15.95
CA PHE A 49 -5.41 -4.57 17.24
C PHE A 49 -4.33 -4.67 18.34
N GLY A 50 -3.55 -5.76 18.35
CA GLY A 50 -2.50 -5.99 19.34
C GLY A 50 -2.99 -6.09 20.79
N VAL A 51 -2.13 -5.71 21.74
CA VAL A 51 -2.38 -5.84 23.19
C VAL A 51 -3.23 -4.68 23.71
N MET A 52 -4.34 -5.00 24.36
CA MET A 52 -5.27 -4.03 24.96
C MET A 52 -4.83 -3.64 26.37
N HIS A 53 -3.88 -2.70 26.47
CA HIS A 53 -3.27 -2.28 27.73
C HIS A 53 -4.23 -1.67 28.76
N CYS A 54 -5.42 -1.22 28.35
CA CYS A 54 -6.46 -0.68 29.24
C CYS A 54 -7.51 -1.68 29.73
N VAL A 55 -7.41 -2.94 29.29
CA VAL A 55 -8.32 -4.00 29.72
C VAL A 55 -7.53 -4.98 30.55
N MET A 56 -7.98 -5.22 31.78
CA MET A 56 -7.44 -6.27 32.62
C MET A 56 -8.44 -7.41 32.67
N CYS A 57 -8.07 -8.54 32.10
CA CYS A 57 -8.81 -9.79 32.20
C CYS A 57 -8.32 -10.57 33.41
N HIS A 58 -9.23 -11.27 34.07
CA HIS A 58 -8.93 -12.20 35.14
C HIS A 58 -9.72 -13.51 34.96
N CYS A 59 -9.10 -14.62 35.32
CA CYS A 59 -9.73 -15.93 35.26
C CYS A 59 -10.43 -16.26 36.60
N GLU A 60 -11.73 -16.00 36.68
CA GLU A 60 -12.51 -16.27 37.90
C GLU A 60 -12.86 -17.76 38.02
N PRO A 61 -12.63 -18.40 39.18
CA PRO A 61 -13.09 -19.76 39.43
C PRO A 61 -14.61 -19.81 39.63
N GLN A 62 -15.31 -20.54 38.78
CA GLN A 62 -16.76 -20.76 38.86
C GLN A 62 -17.09 -22.23 39.16
N ARG A 63 -18.07 -22.46 40.03
CA ARG A 63 -18.54 -23.81 40.40
C ARG A 63 -19.76 -24.20 39.56
N SER A 64 -19.65 -25.31 38.84
CA SER A 64 -20.79 -25.92 38.15
C SER A 64 -21.80 -26.51 39.15
N ARG A 65 -23.08 -26.64 38.73
CA ARG A 65 -24.14 -27.34 39.48
C ARG A 65 -23.78 -28.79 39.87
N ARG A 66 -22.74 -29.39 39.27
CA ARG A 66 -22.20 -30.72 39.59
C ARG A 66 -20.91 -30.71 40.43
N GLY A 67 -20.51 -29.57 41.01
CA GLY A 67 -19.34 -29.46 41.90
C GLY A 67 -17.97 -29.36 41.20
N LYS A 68 -17.93 -29.36 39.86
CA LYS A 68 -16.69 -29.20 39.08
C LYS A 68 -16.32 -27.72 38.94
N MET A 69 -15.07 -27.37 39.27
CA MET A 69 -14.51 -26.01 39.12
C MET A 69 -14.06 -25.78 37.67
N PHE A 70 -14.46 -24.66 37.08
CA PHE A 70 -13.99 -24.22 35.75
C PHE A 70 -13.72 -22.71 35.75
N GLY A 71 -12.84 -22.25 34.86
CA GLY A 71 -12.48 -20.84 34.77
C GLY A 71 -13.45 -20.07 33.88
N LYS A 72 -13.90 -18.89 34.34
CA LYS A 72 -14.64 -17.91 33.55
C LYS A 72 -13.77 -16.67 33.38
N VAL A 73 -13.50 -16.29 32.13
CA VAL A 73 -12.82 -15.02 31.84
C VAL A 73 -13.76 -13.87 32.18
N SER A 74 -13.28 -12.93 32.96
CA SER A 74 -13.98 -11.70 33.31
C SER A 74 -13.01 -10.55 33.08
N CYS A 75 -13.38 -9.56 32.28
CA CYS A 75 -12.48 -8.47 31.90
C CYS A 75 -13.10 -7.14 32.30
N ARG A 76 -12.28 -6.26 32.87
CA ARG A 76 -12.70 -4.92 33.27
C ARG A 76 -11.81 -3.88 32.61
N ASN A 77 -12.42 -2.78 32.18
CA ASN A 77 -11.69 -1.60 31.71
C ASN A 77 -11.16 -0.84 32.93
N MET A 78 -9.84 -0.67 33.00
CA MET A 78 -9.17 0.01 34.11
C MET A 78 -8.90 1.50 33.85
N LYS A 79 -9.35 2.04 32.71
CA LYS A 79 -9.21 3.47 32.38
C LYS A 79 -9.89 4.39 33.40
N GLN A 80 -10.98 3.93 34.01
CA GLN A 80 -11.69 4.65 35.08
C GLN A 80 -10.99 4.57 36.44
N ASP A 81 -10.04 3.64 36.61
CA ASP A 81 -9.24 3.50 37.83
C ASP A 81 -7.90 4.27 37.73
N CYS A 82 -7.69 5.02 36.64
CA CYS A 82 -6.49 5.85 36.45
C CYS A 82 -6.53 7.08 37.37
N PRO A 83 -5.40 7.42 38.03
CA PRO A 83 -5.33 8.63 38.85
C PRO A 83 -5.42 9.89 37.99
N ASP A 84 -6.08 10.92 38.50
CA ASP A 84 -6.18 12.21 37.81
C ASP A 84 -4.79 12.87 37.66
N PRO A 85 -4.33 13.17 36.44
CA PRO A 85 -3.02 13.76 36.22
C PRO A 85 -3.00 15.21 36.72
N SER A 86 -1.91 15.59 37.41
CA SER A 86 -1.75 16.91 38.04
C SER A 86 -1.21 18.01 37.12
N CYS A 87 -1.18 17.81 35.80
CA CYS A 87 -0.61 18.71 34.81
C CYS A 87 -1.57 19.01 33.66
N ASP A 88 -1.38 20.16 33.01
CA ASP A 88 -2.25 20.64 31.93
C ASP A 88 -2.17 19.81 30.63
N ASP A 89 -1.05 19.09 30.39
CA ASP A 89 -0.87 18.25 29.19
C ASP A 89 -0.26 16.87 29.51
N PRO A 90 -1.10 15.89 29.93
CA PRO A 90 -0.67 14.55 30.28
C PRO A 90 -0.57 13.62 29.06
N VAL A 91 0.55 12.91 28.94
CA VAL A 91 0.89 12.08 27.77
C VAL A 91 0.65 10.59 28.05
N LEU A 92 0.11 9.86 27.08
CA LEU A 92 -0.07 8.40 27.14
C LEU A 92 1.16 7.70 26.53
N LEU A 93 1.89 6.94 27.36
CA LEU A 93 3.07 6.20 26.91
C LEU A 93 2.67 4.91 26.15
N PRO A 94 3.45 4.49 25.14
CA PRO A 94 3.23 3.22 24.46
C PRO A 94 3.21 2.06 25.46
N GLY A 95 2.25 1.14 25.32
CA GLY A 95 2.11 -0.01 26.23
C GLY A 95 1.46 0.28 27.58
N HIS A 96 0.99 1.51 27.84
CA HIS A 96 0.41 1.91 29.13
C HIS A 96 -1.06 2.35 28.98
N CYS A 97 -1.86 2.17 30.04
CA CYS A 97 -3.26 2.60 30.04
C CYS A 97 -3.48 4.04 30.54
N CYS A 98 -2.78 4.44 31.62
CA CYS A 98 -3.00 5.73 32.26
C CYS A 98 -2.06 6.81 31.70
N LYS A 99 -2.57 8.04 31.55
CA LYS A 99 -1.75 9.19 31.14
C LYS A 99 -0.83 9.61 32.29
N THR A 100 0.38 10.03 31.95
CA THR A 100 1.39 10.45 32.93
C THR A 100 1.90 11.85 32.61
N CYS A 101 2.23 12.61 33.66
CA CYS A 101 2.79 13.94 33.50
C CYS A 101 4.30 13.84 33.23
N PRO A 102 4.80 14.36 32.10
CA PRO A 102 6.24 14.41 31.85
C PRO A 102 6.90 15.32 32.89
N LYS A 103 7.85 14.79 33.66
CA LYS A 103 8.64 15.58 34.62
C LYS A 103 9.55 16.52 33.83
N GLY A 104 9.43 17.81 34.12
CA GLY A 104 10.10 18.88 33.38
C GLY A 104 11.63 18.73 33.33
N ASN A 105 12.15 19.11 32.17
CA ASN A 105 13.54 19.39 31.81
C ASN A 105 14.40 18.22 31.30
N THR A 106 14.04 17.67 30.13
CA THR A 106 14.97 17.29 29.03
C THR A 106 14.14 16.99 27.77
N HIS A 107 14.17 17.88 26.78
CA HIS A 107 13.53 17.66 25.48
C HIS A 107 14.39 16.81 24.54
N GLU A 108 15.15 15.85 25.10
CA GLU A 108 16.17 15.06 24.41
C GLU A 108 16.09 13.54 24.67
N SER A 109 15.19 13.04 25.53
CA SER A 109 15.14 11.60 25.87
C SER A 109 13.87 10.86 25.42
N LEU A 110 12.97 11.50 24.67
CA LEU A 110 11.82 10.84 24.02
C LEU A 110 12.07 10.45 22.55
N PHE A 111 13.30 10.71 22.05
CA PHE A 111 13.67 10.49 20.64
C PHE A 111 14.37 9.16 20.35
N GLU A 112 14.64 8.32 21.35
CA GLU A 112 15.46 7.09 21.18
C GLU A 112 14.73 5.75 21.31
N PHE A 113 13.40 5.70 21.40
CA PHE A 113 12.66 4.42 21.47
C PHE A 113 11.71 4.12 20.30
N PHE A 114 11.65 4.99 19.28
CA PHE A 114 10.90 4.76 18.03
C PHE A 114 11.78 4.87 16.79
N GLN A 115 13.01 4.38 16.88
CA GLN A 115 13.86 4.14 15.71
C GLN A 115 14.28 2.67 15.67
N GLU A 116 13.31 1.78 15.50
CA GLU A 116 13.59 0.52 14.83
C GLU A 116 12.50 0.24 13.80
N LYS A 117 12.95 0.22 12.54
CA LYS A 117 12.31 -0.28 11.32
C LYS A 117 11.11 0.50 10.80
N ASP A 118 11.42 1.57 10.07
CA ASP A 118 10.72 1.89 8.81
C ASP A 118 11.70 2.61 7.90
N ASP A 119 12.50 1.81 7.18
CA ASP A 119 13.36 2.28 6.09
C ASP A 119 12.77 1.72 4.79
N ASP A 120 11.73 2.39 4.27
CA ASP A 120 11.30 2.26 2.89
C ASP A 120 10.88 3.64 2.37
N LEU A 121 11.84 4.33 1.76
CA LEU A 121 11.70 5.68 1.25
C LEU A 121 11.67 5.66 -0.28
N HIS A 122 10.51 5.40 -0.88
CA HIS A 122 10.25 5.85 -2.25
C HIS A 122 9.92 7.36 -2.22
N LYS A 123 10.89 8.16 -2.65
CA LYS A 123 10.68 9.57 -3.04
C LYS A 123 9.85 9.61 -4.34
N SER A 124 8.59 9.99 -4.22
CA SER A 124 7.86 10.62 -5.33
C SER A 124 8.13 12.13 -5.25
N TYR A 125 8.78 12.67 -6.28
CA TYR A 125 8.99 14.11 -6.46
C TYR A 125 7.96 14.60 -7.48
N ASN A 126 7.11 15.53 -7.03
CA ASN A 126 6.18 16.39 -7.78
C ASN A 126 5.38 15.76 -8.93
N ASP A 127 4.14 15.37 -8.63
CA ASP A 127 3.06 15.47 -9.60
C ASP A 127 1.89 16.24 -8.96
N ARG A 128 1.37 17.22 -9.70
CA ARG A 128 0.30 18.13 -9.27
C ARG A 128 -0.91 17.33 -8.78
N SER A 129 -1.52 17.79 -7.68
CA SER A 129 -2.82 17.31 -7.21
C SER A 129 -3.88 17.59 -8.29
N TYR A 130 -4.34 16.55 -8.98
CA TYR A 130 -5.57 16.61 -9.77
C TYR A 130 -6.74 16.18 -8.89
N ILE A 131 -7.69 17.10 -8.71
CA ILE A 131 -9.04 16.80 -8.22
C ILE A 131 -9.89 16.82 -9.49
N SER A 132 -10.28 15.65 -10.00
CA SER A 132 -11.23 15.54 -11.10
C SER A 132 -12.62 15.30 -10.50
N SER A 133 -13.34 16.38 -10.24
CA SER A 133 -14.76 16.31 -9.94
C SER A 133 -15.53 16.22 -11.25
N GLU A 134 -15.86 15.01 -11.71
CA GLU A 134 -16.91 14.82 -12.70
C GLU A 134 -18.20 14.30 -12.06
N GLU A 135 -19.30 14.68 -12.71
CA GLU A 135 -20.59 14.94 -12.11
C GLU A 135 -21.27 13.71 -11.47
N ASN A 136 -21.98 13.98 -10.37
CA ASN A 136 -22.97 13.14 -9.69
C ASN A 136 -22.51 11.97 -8.78
N SER A 137 -21.25 11.94 -8.35
CA SER A 137 -20.94 11.29 -7.07
C SER A 137 -19.69 11.86 -6.41
N ASN A 138 -19.84 12.48 -5.23
CA ASN A 138 -18.72 12.91 -4.36
C ASN A 138 -17.84 11.70 -3.95
N ARG A 139 -16.91 11.26 -4.80
CA ARG A 139 -16.02 10.12 -4.56
C ARG A 139 -14.64 10.42 -5.11
N ASP A 140 -13.82 11.08 -4.29
CA ASP A 140 -12.45 11.47 -4.62
C ASP A 140 -11.42 10.71 -3.77
N ILE A 141 -10.20 10.59 -4.29
CA ILE A 141 -9.07 9.97 -3.58
C ILE A 141 -7.94 10.98 -3.41
N TRP A 142 -7.47 11.14 -2.18
CA TRP A 142 -6.30 11.97 -1.90
C TRP A 142 -5.02 11.14 -2.01
N LYS A 143 -4.33 11.24 -3.15
CA LYS A 143 -3.00 10.65 -3.36
C LYS A 143 -1.91 11.69 -3.07
N ASN A 144 -0.77 11.24 -2.53
CA ASN A 144 0.43 12.08 -2.30
C ASN A 144 0.21 13.32 -1.40
N LEU A 145 -0.54 13.18 -0.31
CA LEU A 145 -0.74 14.27 0.65
C LEU A 145 0.61 14.76 1.23
N PRO A 146 0.85 16.09 1.27
CA PRO A 146 2.01 16.66 1.94
C PRO A 146 2.12 16.17 3.39
N LYS A 147 3.35 15.94 3.88
CA LYS A 147 3.60 15.48 5.26
C LYS A 147 2.98 16.40 6.32
N SER A 148 2.86 17.70 6.03
CA SER A 148 2.16 18.66 6.91
C SER A 148 0.67 18.36 7.05
N HIS A 149 -0.02 18.05 5.95
CA HIS A 149 -1.43 17.68 5.96
C HIS A 149 -1.64 16.31 6.61
N LEU A 150 -0.74 15.35 6.37
CA LEU A 150 -0.78 14.05 7.07
C LEU A 150 -0.67 14.22 8.59
N ARG A 151 0.25 15.06 9.08
CA ARG A 151 0.34 15.38 10.53
C ARG A 151 -0.92 16.06 11.06
N GLN A 152 -1.54 16.95 10.30
CA GLN A 152 -2.81 17.59 10.70
C GLN A 152 -3.97 16.59 10.69
N LEU A 153 -3.98 15.63 9.77
CA LEU A 153 -4.95 14.54 9.74
C LEU A 153 -4.78 13.61 10.94
N GLU A 154 -3.54 13.22 11.25
CA GLU A 154 -3.19 12.39 12.43
C GLU A 154 -3.55 13.08 13.75
N ALA A 155 -3.46 14.41 13.80
CA ALA A 155 -3.86 15.24 14.94
C ALA A 155 -5.34 15.63 14.94
N GLU A 156 -6.16 15.14 14.00
CA GLU A 156 -7.60 15.43 13.85
C GLU A 156 -7.91 16.95 13.74
N GLN A 157 -7.00 17.70 13.10
CA GLN A 157 -7.08 19.14 12.92
C GLN A 157 -7.70 19.55 11.58
N LEU A 158 -7.88 18.62 10.65
CA LEU A 158 -8.51 18.88 9.37
C LEU A 158 -10.03 18.97 9.48
N ARG A 159 -10.62 19.88 8.70
CA ARG A 159 -12.06 20.05 8.57
C ARG A 159 -12.46 19.98 7.10
N VAL A 160 -13.57 19.31 6.82
CA VAL A 160 -14.23 19.34 5.52
C VAL A 160 -15.34 20.38 5.62
N SER A 161 -15.40 21.29 4.65
CA SER A 161 -16.56 22.14 4.46
C SER A 161 -17.19 21.95 3.10
N MET A 162 -18.52 21.86 3.10
CA MET A 162 -19.36 21.77 1.93
C MET A 162 -20.15 23.07 1.81
N THR A 163 -20.09 23.69 0.63
CA THR A 163 -20.85 24.89 0.31
C THR A 163 -21.79 24.58 -0.85
N THR A 164 -23.03 25.05 -0.76
CA THR A 164 -24.00 24.87 -1.85
C THR A 164 -23.75 25.92 -2.93
N ALA A 165 -23.94 25.54 -4.20
CA ALA A 165 -23.71 26.43 -5.34
C ALA A 165 -24.56 27.71 -5.27
N ASP A 166 -25.77 27.60 -4.71
CA ASP A 166 -26.77 28.67 -4.70
C ASP A 166 -26.67 29.60 -3.47
N ASN A 167 -25.92 29.22 -2.42
CA ASN A 167 -25.93 29.97 -1.16
C ASN A 167 -24.58 29.94 -0.43
N LYS A 168 -23.67 30.86 -0.79
CA LYS A 168 -22.35 31.06 -0.15
C LYS A 168 -22.36 31.34 1.37
N LYS A 169 -23.55 31.46 1.99
CA LYS A 169 -23.72 31.73 3.43
C LYS A 169 -23.97 30.48 4.27
N GLU A 170 -24.34 29.35 3.66
CA GLU A 170 -24.57 28.09 4.37
C GLU A 170 -23.41 27.12 4.09
N GLU A 171 -22.41 27.16 4.97
CA GLU A 171 -21.27 26.26 4.96
C GLU A 171 -21.52 25.14 5.98
N ILE A 172 -21.63 23.89 5.51
CA ILE A 172 -21.66 22.71 6.38
C ILE A 172 -20.22 22.31 6.65
N GLN A 173 -19.75 22.43 7.89
CA GLN A 173 -18.39 22.08 8.27
C GLN A 173 -18.37 20.91 9.27
N GLY A 174 -17.46 19.96 9.08
CA GLY A 174 -17.20 18.85 9.99
C GLY A 174 -15.71 18.58 10.16
N LYS A 175 -15.28 18.06 11.31
CA LYS A 175 -13.90 17.61 11.51
C LYS A 175 -13.69 16.23 10.87
N VAL A 176 -12.48 15.98 10.39
CA VAL A 176 -12.06 14.63 9.99
C VAL A 176 -11.46 13.94 11.22
N ILE A 177 -12.11 12.88 11.68
CA ILE A 177 -11.71 12.12 12.88
C ILE A 177 -11.20 10.73 12.48
N LYS A 178 -10.21 10.21 13.21
CA LYS A 178 -9.66 8.88 12.95
C LYS A 178 -10.52 7.83 13.65
N HIS A 179 -11.25 7.04 12.87
CA HIS A 179 -12.13 6.03 13.45
C HIS A 179 -11.48 4.64 13.49
N ARG A 180 -11.35 4.07 14.70
CA ARG A 180 -10.64 2.80 14.93
C ARG A 180 -11.44 1.55 14.57
N ALA A 181 -12.77 1.63 14.42
CA ALA A 181 -13.63 0.48 14.14
C ALA A 181 -14.21 0.44 12.71
N LEU A 182 -13.74 1.28 11.78
CA LEU A 182 -14.19 1.30 10.37
C LEU A 182 -13.99 -0.04 9.65
N PHE A 183 -12.96 -0.80 10.03
CA PHE A 183 -12.61 -2.07 9.38
C PHE A 183 -13.56 -3.23 9.76
N ALA A 184 -14.18 -3.16 10.94
CA ALA A 184 -15.13 -4.18 11.41
C ALA A 184 -16.60 -3.85 11.07
N GLU A 185 -16.87 -2.62 10.63
CA GLU A 185 -18.22 -2.18 10.28
C GLU A 185 -18.82 -3.03 9.15
N THR A 186 -20.01 -3.58 9.38
CA THR A 186 -20.76 -4.36 8.38
C THR A 186 -22.16 -3.80 8.13
N PHE A 187 -22.68 -3.00 9.07
CA PHE A 187 -23.93 -2.26 8.93
C PHE A 187 -23.72 -0.81 9.36
N SER A 188 -24.50 0.09 8.78
CA SER A 188 -24.38 1.54 9.00
C SER A 188 -25.75 2.22 8.96
N ALA A 189 -25.91 3.31 9.70
CA ALA A 189 -27.05 4.22 9.59
C ALA A 189 -26.59 5.67 9.71
N ILE A 190 -27.03 6.52 8.79
CA ILE A 190 -26.86 7.97 8.91
C ILE A 190 -28.09 8.51 9.64
N LEU A 191 -27.86 9.24 10.74
CA LEU A 191 -28.90 9.77 11.61
C LEU A 191 -29.10 11.25 11.31
N THR A 192 -30.30 11.58 10.87
CA THR A 192 -30.70 12.95 10.56
C THR A 192 -31.89 13.36 11.42
N SER A 193 -32.04 14.65 11.66
CA SER A 193 -33.25 15.20 12.28
C SER A 193 -34.26 15.58 11.21
N ASP A 194 -35.55 15.45 11.52
CA ASP A 194 -36.64 15.87 10.62
C ASP A 194 -36.79 17.42 10.57
N GLY A 195 -36.14 18.14 11.49
CA GLY A 195 -36.20 19.60 11.58
C GLY A 195 -35.17 20.31 10.71
N VAL A 196 -35.65 21.23 9.86
CA VAL A 196 -34.85 22.15 9.04
C VAL A 196 -33.97 23.02 9.96
N HIS A 197 -32.64 22.87 9.87
CA HIS A 197 -31.60 23.59 10.65
C HIS A 197 -31.34 23.16 12.10
N SER A 198 -31.43 21.87 12.43
CA SER A 198 -31.07 21.42 13.78
C SER A 198 -29.57 21.45 14.10
N GLY A 199 -28.67 21.44 13.10
CA GLY A 199 -27.23 21.24 13.34
C GLY A 199 -26.90 19.91 14.04
N MET A 200 -27.89 19.02 14.13
CA MET A 200 -27.83 17.72 14.77
C MET A 200 -27.69 16.65 13.69
N GLY A 201 -26.76 15.74 13.91
CA GLY A 201 -26.55 14.60 13.04
C GLY A 201 -25.75 13.55 13.76
N GLY A 202 -25.74 12.36 13.20
CA GLY A 202 -24.90 11.30 13.71
C GLY A 202 -24.71 10.18 12.72
N ILE A 203 -23.80 9.28 13.05
CA ILE A 203 -23.61 8.04 12.33
C ILE A 203 -23.63 6.90 13.35
N ALA A 204 -24.37 5.84 13.01
CA ALA A 204 -24.34 4.59 13.72
C ALA A 204 -23.54 3.59 12.88
N MET A 205 -22.48 3.05 13.45
CA MET A 205 -21.66 1.99 12.86
C MET A 205 -21.94 0.72 13.64
N LEU A 206 -22.30 -0.36 12.94
CA LEU A 206 -22.74 -1.58 13.59
C LEU A 206 -22.01 -2.80 13.02
N THR A 207 -21.74 -3.76 13.88
CA THR A 207 -21.17 -5.05 13.50
C THR A 207 -21.87 -6.20 14.22
N LEU A 208 -22.24 -7.22 13.45
CA LEU A 208 -22.82 -8.45 13.97
C LEU A 208 -21.69 -9.38 14.47
N SER A 209 -21.89 -10.13 15.54
CA SER A 209 -20.93 -11.15 15.96
C SER A 209 -20.94 -12.39 15.06
N ASP A 210 -19.78 -13.03 14.87
CA ASP A 210 -19.60 -14.20 13.99
C ASP A 210 -20.41 -15.44 14.43
N THR A 211 -20.55 -15.63 15.75
CA THR A 211 -21.17 -16.82 16.35
C THR A 211 -22.50 -16.53 17.02
N GLU A 212 -22.57 -15.41 17.75
CA GLU A 212 -23.74 -15.01 18.53
C GLU A 212 -24.64 -14.07 17.72
N ASN A 213 -25.89 -13.90 18.17
CA ASN A 213 -26.81 -12.94 17.56
C ASN A 213 -26.69 -11.58 18.28
N ASN A 214 -25.47 -11.11 18.49
CA ASN A 214 -25.24 -9.81 19.12
C ASN A 214 -24.83 -8.79 18.06
N LEU A 215 -25.36 -7.58 18.16
CA LEU A 215 -25.03 -6.46 17.30
C LEU A 215 -24.34 -5.39 18.14
N HIS A 216 -23.04 -5.28 17.97
CA HIS A 216 -22.23 -4.23 18.56
C HIS A 216 -22.44 -2.96 17.73
N PHE A 217 -22.64 -1.83 18.38
CA PHE A 217 -22.75 -0.56 17.66
C PHE A 217 -22.05 0.57 18.37
N ILE A 218 -21.58 1.52 17.57
CA ILE A 218 -20.99 2.78 18.00
C ILE A 218 -21.81 3.90 17.38
N LEU A 219 -22.28 4.84 18.19
CA LEU A 219 -22.91 6.08 17.76
C LEU A 219 -21.92 7.22 17.91
N ILE A 220 -21.73 7.98 16.84
CA ILE A 220 -21.03 9.26 16.88
C ILE A 220 -22.07 10.33 16.62
N LEU A 221 -22.22 11.25 17.57
CA LEU A 221 -23.29 12.24 17.56
C LEU A 221 -22.70 13.65 17.61
N GLN A 222 -23.29 14.56 16.85
CA GLN A 222 -22.96 15.98 16.86
C GLN A 222 -24.18 16.79 17.27
N GLY A 223 -24.00 17.69 18.24
CA GLY A 223 -25.04 18.63 18.66
C GLY A 223 -26.17 18.03 19.50
N LEU A 224 -26.01 16.79 19.99
CA LEU A 224 -27.01 16.08 20.78
C LEU A 224 -26.35 15.19 21.86
N VAL A 225 -26.85 15.27 23.09
CA VAL A 225 -26.48 14.32 24.17
C VAL A 225 -27.54 13.22 24.24
N PRO A 226 -27.19 11.96 23.98
CA PRO A 226 -28.16 10.87 23.92
C PRO A 226 -28.65 10.52 25.32
N HIS A 227 -29.97 10.40 25.50
CA HIS A 227 -30.59 9.90 26.73
C HIS A 227 -31.24 8.53 26.50
N GLY A 228 -32.01 8.40 25.41
CA GLY A 228 -32.67 7.17 25.03
C GLY A 228 -32.35 6.77 23.60
N ILE A 229 -31.90 5.54 23.40
CA ILE A 229 -31.69 4.94 22.09
C ILE A 229 -32.77 3.90 21.86
N LYS A 230 -33.51 4.04 20.76
CA LYS A 230 -34.64 3.19 20.41
C LYS A 230 -34.36 2.47 19.11
N LEU A 231 -34.64 1.17 19.10
CA LEU A 231 -34.67 0.35 17.89
C LEU A 231 -36.13 0.16 17.47
N LEU A 232 -36.44 0.54 16.24
CA LEU A 232 -37.80 0.66 15.73
C LEU A 232 -37.98 -0.18 14.45
N TYR A 233 -39.17 -0.73 14.26
CA TYR A 233 -39.62 -1.30 12.98
C TYR A 233 -40.99 -0.74 12.63
N ARG A 234 -41.11 -0.08 11.48
CA ARG A 234 -42.35 0.61 11.07
C ARG A 234 -42.96 1.45 12.22
N GLN A 235 -42.11 2.26 12.87
CA GLN A 235 -42.46 3.08 14.04
C GLN A 235 -42.86 2.33 15.32
N HIS A 236 -42.84 0.99 15.33
CA HIS A 236 -43.07 0.21 16.55
C HIS A 236 -41.75 0.04 17.31
N LEU A 237 -41.76 0.35 18.60
CA LEU A 237 -40.62 0.15 19.49
C LEU A 237 -40.33 -1.34 19.68
N LEU A 238 -39.12 -1.77 19.33
CA LEU A 238 -38.63 -3.13 19.56
C LEU A 238 -37.79 -3.21 20.83
N ARG A 239 -36.83 -2.29 20.97
CA ARG A 239 -35.88 -2.24 22.08
C ARG A 239 -35.57 -0.80 22.46
N GLU A 240 -35.29 -0.57 23.74
CA GLU A 240 -34.89 0.72 24.28
C GLU A 240 -33.66 0.53 25.17
N ILE A 241 -32.66 1.39 24.98
CA ILE A 241 -31.39 1.41 25.69
C ILE A 241 -31.23 2.81 26.28
N ARG A 242 -30.87 2.89 27.56
CA ARG A 242 -30.57 4.16 28.21
C ARG A 242 -29.09 4.48 28.06
N ALA A 243 -28.78 5.65 27.53
CA ALA A 243 -27.42 6.12 27.35
C ALA A 243 -27.06 7.05 28.52
N ASN A 244 -26.12 6.61 29.37
CA ASN A 244 -25.62 7.42 30.49
C ASN A 244 -24.33 8.14 30.08
N ILE A 245 -24.41 9.06 29.12
CA ILE A 245 -23.22 9.75 28.59
C ILE A 245 -23.15 11.18 29.10
N SER A 246 -21.94 11.62 29.44
CA SER A 246 -21.65 13.04 29.70
C SER A 246 -21.53 13.81 28.38
N ALA A 247 -21.73 15.13 28.40
CA ALA A 247 -21.59 15.97 27.20
C ALA A 247 -20.15 16.00 26.61
N ASP A 248 -19.15 15.48 27.34
CA ASP A 248 -17.74 15.50 26.93
C ASP A 248 -17.31 14.27 26.09
N ASP A 249 -18.09 13.18 26.08
CA ASP A 249 -17.83 12.00 25.23
C ASP A 249 -18.78 12.01 24.01
N SER A 250 -18.22 12.22 22.81
CA SER A 250 -18.97 12.25 21.55
C SER A 250 -19.41 10.87 21.05
N ASP A 251 -18.84 9.81 21.61
CA ASP A 251 -18.94 8.44 21.10
C ASP A 251 -19.62 7.55 22.14
N PHE A 252 -20.71 6.89 21.74
CA PHE A 252 -21.40 5.87 22.54
C PHE A 252 -21.16 4.50 21.95
N ALA A 253 -20.80 3.51 22.76
CA ALA A 253 -20.67 2.13 22.31
C ALA A 253 -21.47 1.19 23.20
N GLU A 254 -22.23 0.27 22.60
CA GLU A 254 -23.09 -0.67 23.34
C GLU A 254 -23.34 -1.95 22.52
N VAL A 255 -23.89 -2.97 23.17
CA VAL A 255 -24.20 -4.26 22.53
C VAL A 255 -25.70 -4.59 22.62
N LEU A 256 -26.32 -4.76 21.45
CA LEU A 256 -27.65 -5.36 21.34
C LEU A 256 -27.53 -6.88 21.36
N ALA A 257 -27.65 -7.47 22.55
CA ALA A 257 -27.53 -8.92 22.72
C ALA A 257 -28.81 -9.68 22.29
N ASP A 258 -28.65 -10.94 21.88
CA ASP A 258 -29.75 -11.88 21.65
C ASP A 258 -30.82 -11.38 20.66
N LEU A 259 -30.40 -10.91 19.48
CA LEU A 259 -31.33 -10.58 18.39
C LEU A 259 -32.11 -11.82 17.94
N ASN A 260 -33.43 -11.65 17.86
CA ASN A 260 -34.31 -12.72 17.40
C ASN A 260 -34.30 -12.81 15.86
N SER A 261 -34.86 -13.91 15.32
CA SER A 261 -34.87 -14.17 13.87
C SER A 261 -35.62 -13.10 13.06
N ARG A 262 -36.61 -12.41 13.64
CA ARG A 262 -37.34 -11.32 12.95
C ARG A 262 -36.50 -10.05 12.91
N GLU A 263 -35.81 -9.71 13.99
CA GLU A 263 -34.91 -8.56 14.06
C GLU A 263 -33.74 -8.73 13.07
N LEU A 264 -33.11 -9.90 13.02
CA LEU A 264 -32.07 -10.22 12.04
C LEU A 264 -32.60 -10.13 10.60
N PHE A 265 -33.83 -10.55 10.36
CA PHE A 265 -34.48 -10.46 9.06
C PHE A 265 -34.78 -9.02 8.65
N TRP A 266 -35.20 -8.14 9.57
CA TRP A 266 -35.41 -6.72 9.28
C TRP A 266 -34.09 -5.96 9.13
N LEU A 267 -33.07 -6.34 9.89
CA LEU A 267 -31.71 -5.82 9.77
C LEU A 267 -31.15 -6.06 8.38
N SER A 268 -31.29 -7.29 7.87
CA SER A 268 -30.75 -7.64 6.55
C SER A 268 -31.42 -6.88 5.41
N ARG A 269 -32.66 -6.39 5.61
CA ARG A 269 -33.45 -5.70 4.59
C ARG A 269 -33.39 -4.18 4.60
N GLY A 270 -32.59 -3.59 5.49
CA GLY A 270 -32.58 -2.15 5.64
C GLY A 270 -33.83 -1.57 6.33
N GLN A 271 -34.59 -2.38 7.08
CA GLN A 271 -35.91 -2.01 7.61
C GLN A 271 -35.94 -1.64 9.09
N LEU A 272 -34.85 -1.92 9.82
CA LEU A 272 -34.69 -1.45 11.19
C LEU A 272 -34.28 0.01 11.19
N GLN A 273 -34.91 0.80 12.06
CA GLN A 273 -34.57 2.19 12.28
C GLN A 273 -33.98 2.33 13.68
N ILE A 274 -32.84 2.99 13.77
CA ILE A 274 -32.27 3.41 15.05
C ILE A 274 -32.59 4.89 15.26
N SER A 275 -33.01 5.22 16.46
CA SER A 275 -33.39 6.56 16.86
C SER A 275 -32.72 6.94 18.17
N VAL A 276 -32.29 8.18 18.27
CA VAL A 276 -31.69 8.75 19.47
C VAL A 276 -32.51 9.95 19.90
N GLU A 277 -32.89 9.98 21.19
CA GLU A 277 -33.70 11.04 21.79
C GLU A 277 -32.96 11.71 22.97
N THR A 278 -33.18 13.02 23.11
CA THR A 278 -32.69 13.82 24.25
C THR A 278 -33.64 13.80 25.44
N GLU A 279 -33.10 14.06 26.63
CA GLU A 279 -33.89 14.33 27.83
C GLU A 279 -34.49 15.75 27.80
N GLY A 280 -35.78 15.92 28.11
CA GLY A 280 -36.42 17.24 28.28
C GLY A 280 -37.89 17.34 27.88
N GLN A 281 -38.49 18.53 28.07
CA GLN A 281 -39.90 18.83 27.75
C GLN A 281 -40.21 18.82 26.24
N ASN A 282 -39.21 19.06 25.39
CA ASN A 282 -39.28 18.93 23.93
C ASN A 282 -38.15 17.99 23.47
N PRO A 283 -38.34 16.67 23.50
CA PRO A 283 -37.30 15.72 23.12
C PRO A 283 -36.95 15.91 21.65
N ARG A 284 -35.69 16.21 21.39
CA ARG A 284 -35.14 16.25 20.04
C ARG A 284 -34.77 14.84 19.63
N GLN A 285 -35.10 14.50 18.39
CA GLN A 285 -34.91 13.16 17.85
C GLN A 285 -34.11 13.24 16.55
N ILE A 286 -33.15 12.33 16.43
CA ILE A 286 -32.47 12.00 15.18
C ILE A 286 -32.67 10.51 14.92
N SER A 287 -32.89 10.14 13.66
CA SER A 287 -33.11 8.74 13.31
C SER A 287 -32.58 8.39 11.93
N GLY A 288 -32.36 7.11 11.70
CA GLY A 288 -31.89 6.59 10.43
C GLY A 288 -32.14 5.09 10.30
N TYR A 289 -32.29 4.63 9.06
CA TYR A 289 -32.43 3.20 8.77
C TYR A 289 -31.06 2.51 8.75
N ILE A 290 -30.97 1.38 9.44
CA ILE A 290 -29.78 0.52 9.45
C ILE A 290 -29.79 -0.32 8.18
N SER A 291 -28.76 -0.19 7.35
CA SER A 291 -28.53 -1.02 6.16
C SER A 291 -27.11 -1.59 6.17
N GLY A 292 -26.80 -2.54 5.27
CA GLY A 292 -25.43 -2.99 5.05
C GLY A 292 -24.48 -1.80 4.78
N LYS A 293 -23.21 -1.93 5.19
CA LYS A 293 -22.21 -0.86 5.06
C LYS A 293 -22.18 -0.33 3.63
N ARG A 294 -22.33 0.99 3.49
CA ARG A 294 -22.22 1.67 2.20
C ARG A 294 -20.76 2.02 1.97
N SER A 295 -20.15 1.38 0.98
CA SER A 295 -18.81 1.70 0.53
C SER A 295 -18.76 1.90 -0.98
N CYS A 296 -17.71 2.58 -1.43
CA CYS A 296 -17.37 2.70 -2.84
C CYS A 296 -16.58 1.49 -3.36
N ASP A 297 -16.23 0.60 -2.44
CA ASP A 297 -15.47 -0.62 -2.66
C ASP A 297 -16.27 -1.62 -3.48
N ILE A 298 -15.55 -2.51 -4.15
CA ILE A 298 -16.14 -3.49 -5.05
C ILE A 298 -15.91 -4.88 -4.48
N LEU A 299 -16.99 -5.63 -4.33
CA LEU A 299 -16.91 -7.03 -3.94
C LEU A 299 -16.65 -7.85 -5.20
N GLN A 300 -15.55 -8.60 -5.22
CA GLN A 300 -15.16 -9.40 -6.36
C GLN A 300 -14.56 -10.74 -5.94
N SER A 301 -14.48 -11.67 -6.89
CA SER A 301 -13.73 -12.91 -6.69
C SER A 301 -13.03 -13.37 -7.96
N VAL A 302 -11.74 -13.69 -7.83
CA VAL A 302 -10.99 -14.47 -8.81
C VAL A 302 -10.98 -15.94 -8.38
N MET A 303 -11.67 -16.77 -9.14
CA MET A 303 -11.75 -18.21 -8.94
C MET A 303 -10.66 -18.91 -9.73
N SER A 304 -9.83 -19.68 -9.02
CA SER A 304 -8.72 -20.43 -9.61
C SER A 304 -8.83 -21.91 -9.25
N SER A 305 -8.26 -22.78 -10.09
CA SER A 305 -8.22 -24.21 -9.79
C SER A 305 -7.26 -24.53 -8.64
N GLY A 306 -6.29 -23.66 -8.35
CA GLY A 306 -5.43 -23.77 -7.17
C GLY A 306 -6.16 -23.55 -5.84
N SER A 307 -7.26 -22.81 -5.86
CA SER A 307 -8.09 -22.52 -4.68
C SER A 307 -9.29 -23.46 -4.52
N ALA A 308 -9.48 -24.39 -5.45
CA ALA A 308 -10.52 -25.42 -5.43
C ALA A 308 -10.41 -26.33 -4.20
N LEU A 309 -11.50 -27.03 -3.85
CA LEU A 309 -11.50 -27.95 -2.71
C LEU A 309 -10.45 -29.06 -2.85
N THR A 310 -10.24 -29.52 -4.09
CA THR A 310 -9.09 -30.34 -4.49
C THR A 310 -8.27 -29.53 -5.50
N PRO A 311 -7.15 -28.91 -5.07
CA PRO A 311 -6.35 -28.06 -5.94
C PRO A 311 -5.91 -28.77 -7.22
N GLY A 312 -6.09 -28.11 -8.35
CA GLY A 312 -5.75 -28.62 -9.68
C GLY A 312 -5.04 -27.57 -10.55
N LYS A 313 -4.64 -27.99 -11.76
CA LYS A 313 -4.02 -27.14 -12.78
C LYS A 313 -4.82 -27.21 -14.08
N THR A 314 -6.05 -26.70 -14.07
CA THR A 314 -6.95 -26.81 -15.23
C THR A 314 -6.70 -25.71 -16.25
N GLY A 315 -6.11 -24.58 -15.85
CA GLY A 315 -5.89 -23.43 -16.71
C GLY A 315 -7.13 -22.57 -16.94
N GLY A 316 -8.27 -22.92 -16.33
CA GLY A 316 -9.51 -22.16 -16.38
C GLY A 316 -9.60 -21.05 -15.33
N VAL A 317 -10.54 -20.14 -15.55
CA VAL A 317 -10.75 -18.95 -14.73
C VAL A 317 -12.23 -18.73 -14.48
N GLY A 318 -12.55 -18.29 -13.26
CA GLY A 318 -13.82 -17.69 -12.95
C GLY A 318 -13.60 -16.29 -12.42
N SER A 319 -14.43 -15.36 -12.85
CA SER A 319 -14.43 -13.97 -12.43
C SER A 319 -15.83 -13.61 -11.94
N ALA A 320 -15.94 -13.02 -10.75
CA ALA A 320 -17.23 -12.62 -10.22
C ALA A 320 -17.17 -11.21 -9.63
N VAL A 321 -18.23 -10.44 -9.82
CA VAL A 321 -18.45 -9.13 -9.20
C VAL A 321 -19.81 -9.14 -8.52
N PHE A 322 -19.88 -8.55 -7.33
CA PHE A 322 -21.07 -8.51 -6.50
C PHE A 322 -21.41 -7.08 -6.09
N THR A 323 -22.70 -6.76 -6.05
CA THR A 323 -23.21 -5.45 -5.62
C THR A 323 -24.26 -5.65 -4.52
N LEU A 324 -23.93 -5.21 -3.31
CA LEU A 324 -24.85 -5.26 -2.16
C LEU A 324 -25.69 -3.99 -2.12
N HIS A 325 -27.00 -4.14 -2.21
CA HIS A 325 -27.97 -3.05 -2.15
C HIS A 325 -28.43 -2.74 -0.73
N HIS A 326 -28.93 -1.52 -0.53
CA HIS A 326 -29.42 -1.04 0.77
C HIS A 326 -30.62 -1.84 1.31
N ASN A 327 -31.37 -2.51 0.44
CA ASN A 327 -32.52 -3.35 0.75
C ASN A 327 -32.13 -4.80 1.11
N GLY A 328 -30.83 -5.12 1.14
CA GLY A 328 -30.32 -6.46 1.42
C GLY A 328 -30.25 -7.41 0.22
N SER A 329 -30.57 -6.96 -1.00
CA SER A 329 -30.35 -7.77 -2.20
C SER A 329 -28.88 -7.74 -2.61
N LEU A 330 -28.38 -8.87 -3.12
CA LEU A 330 -27.03 -8.98 -3.65
C LEU A 330 -27.12 -9.35 -5.12
N ASP A 331 -26.76 -8.41 -5.98
CA ASP A 331 -26.63 -8.68 -7.40
C ASP A 331 -25.27 -9.32 -7.64
N TYR A 332 -25.24 -10.30 -8.54
CA TYR A 332 -24.02 -10.99 -8.94
C TYR A 332 -23.92 -11.06 -10.45
N GLN A 333 -22.68 -10.95 -10.90
CA GLN A 333 -22.29 -11.19 -12.26
C GLN A 333 -21.08 -12.11 -12.24
N VAL A 334 -21.21 -13.28 -12.82
CA VAL A 334 -20.18 -14.33 -12.81
C VAL A 334 -19.86 -14.70 -14.25
N LEU A 335 -18.59 -14.71 -14.58
CA LEU A 335 -18.04 -15.12 -15.86
C LEU A 335 -17.09 -16.30 -15.63
N VAL A 336 -17.26 -17.35 -16.41
CA VAL A 336 -16.41 -18.55 -16.36
C VAL A 336 -15.88 -18.81 -17.76
N ALA A 337 -14.59 -19.08 -17.86
CA ALA A 337 -13.95 -19.36 -19.14
C ALA A 337 -12.74 -20.29 -19.01
N GLY A 338 -12.33 -20.89 -20.12
CA GLY A 338 -11.14 -21.75 -20.18
C GLY A 338 -11.25 -23.11 -19.47
N LEU A 339 -12.47 -23.61 -19.22
CA LEU A 339 -12.70 -24.95 -18.69
C LEU A 339 -12.82 -25.99 -19.81
N SER A 340 -12.48 -27.26 -19.53
CA SER A 340 -12.60 -28.36 -20.51
C SER A 340 -13.95 -29.07 -20.47
N SER A 341 -14.70 -28.92 -19.37
CA SER A 341 -15.95 -29.62 -19.08
C SER A 341 -17.10 -28.65 -18.84
N ALA A 342 -18.33 -29.09 -19.08
CA ALA A 342 -19.51 -28.26 -18.89
C ALA A 342 -19.73 -27.94 -17.41
N VAL A 343 -20.05 -26.68 -17.12
CA VAL A 343 -20.41 -26.23 -15.77
C VAL A 343 -21.75 -26.85 -15.37
N VAL A 344 -21.79 -27.50 -14.22
CA VAL A 344 -22.98 -28.16 -13.65
C VAL A 344 -23.41 -27.54 -12.32
N GLY A 345 -22.59 -26.66 -11.73
CA GLY A 345 -22.89 -26.04 -10.46
C GLY A 345 -22.18 -24.71 -10.26
N VAL A 346 -22.92 -23.68 -9.84
CA VAL A 346 -22.41 -22.36 -9.44
C VAL A 346 -23.01 -22.04 -8.08
N THR A 347 -22.18 -22.00 -7.04
CA THR A 347 -22.65 -21.90 -5.66
C THR A 347 -21.85 -20.90 -4.84
N ILE A 348 -22.52 -20.13 -3.99
CA ILE A 348 -21.90 -19.29 -2.96
C ILE A 348 -21.91 -20.09 -1.64
N GLU A 349 -20.74 -20.24 -1.02
CA GLU A 349 -20.51 -21.11 0.12
C GLU A 349 -19.62 -20.47 1.18
N MET A 350 -19.69 -21.01 2.40
CA MET A 350 -18.73 -20.69 3.47
C MET A 350 -17.52 -21.60 3.40
N LYS A 351 -16.43 -21.23 4.07
CA LYS A 351 -15.30 -22.14 4.30
C LYS A 351 -15.80 -23.45 4.95
N PRO A 352 -15.44 -24.64 4.43
CA PRO A 352 -15.93 -25.90 4.99
C PRO A 352 -15.50 -26.09 6.45
N ARG A 353 -16.45 -26.29 7.37
CA ARG A 353 -16.15 -26.61 8.79
C ARG A 353 -15.59 -28.03 8.98
N ARG A 354 -15.82 -28.93 8.02
CA ARG A 354 -15.29 -30.30 7.98
C ARG A 354 -14.88 -30.62 6.54
N ARG A 355 -13.80 -31.37 6.34
CA ARG A 355 -13.25 -31.72 5.01
C ARG A 355 -14.27 -32.38 4.07
N SER A 356 -15.28 -33.09 4.59
CA SER A 356 -16.24 -33.87 3.80
C SER A 356 -17.63 -33.24 3.63
N LYS A 357 -17.87 -32.02 4.14
CA LYS A 357 -19.19 -31.38 4.04
C LYS A 357 -19.10 -29.94 3.57
N ARG A 358 -19.49 -29.71 2.32
CA ARG A 358 -19.68 -28.37 1.74
C ARG A 358 -20.78 -27.63 2.49
N SER A 359 -20.59 -26.33 2.68
CA SER A 359 -21.52 -25.45 3.38
C SER A 359 -22.07 -24.42 2.40
N VAL A 360 -22.89 -24.91 1.46
CA VAL A 360 -23.54 -24.11 0.41
C VAL A 360 -24.61 -23.23 1.04
N LEU A 361 -24.55 -21.92 0.76
CA LEU A 361 -25.53 -20.94 1.22
C LEU A 361 -26.56 -20.64 0.12
N TYR A 362 -26.06 -20.38 -1.09
CA TYR A 362 -26.88 -20.02 -2.23
C TYR A 362 -26.44 -20.84 -3.45
N ASP A 363 -27.40 -21.44 -4.13
CA ASP A 363 -27.21 -22.13 -5.39
C ASP A 363 -27.78 -21.26 -6.51
N ILE A 364 -26.89 -20.74 -7.36
CA ILE A 364 -27.23 -19.84 -8.48
C ILE A 364 -27.02 -20.53 -9.83
N THR A 365 -26.93 -21.86 -9.83
CA THR A 365 -26.70 -22.67 -11.03
C THR A 365 -27.78 -22.46 -12.09
N ALA A 366 -29.03 -22.20 -11.68
CA ALA A 366 -30.15 -21.96 -12.59
C ALA A 366 -29.97 -20.71 -13.47
N ASP A 367 -29.18 -19.73 -13.02
CA ASP A 367 -28.94 -18.48 -13.74
C ASP A 367 -27.72 -18.56 -14.68
N PHE A 368 -27.01 -19.69 -14.67
CA PHE A 368 -25.83 -19.88 -15.50
C PHE A 368 -26.24 -20.22 -16.94
N ALA A 369 -25.90 -19.33 -17.87
CA ALA A 369 -26.02 -19.52 -19.30
C ALA A 369 -24.66 -19.90 -19.90
N ALA A 370 -24.57 -21.11 -20.44
CA ALA A 370 -23.37 -21.58 -21.14
C ALA A 370 -23.11 -20.76 -22.42
N ALA A 371 -21.85 -20.49 -22.71
CA ALA A 371 -21.42 -19.83 -23.95
C ALA A 371 -21.59 -20.79 -25.14
N GLN A 372 -22.08 -20.28 -26.28
CA GLN A 372 -22.28 -21.10 -27.47
C GLN A 372 -20.97 -21.49 -28.16
N GLU A 373 -19.93 -20.66 -28.04
CA GLU A 373 -18.64 -20.82 -28.74
C GLU A 373 -17.57 -21.54 -27.89
N GLU A 374 -17.68 -21.52 -26.56
CA GLU A 374 -16.70 -22.12 -25.65
C GLU A 374 -17.31 -23.22 -24.77
N ARG A 375 -16.84 -24.45 -24.97
CA ARG A 375 -17.26 -25.60 -24.15
C ARG A 375 -16.75 -25.43 -22.73
N GLY A 376 -17.65 -25.25 -21.75
CA GLY A 376 -17.27 -25.00 -20.34
C GLY A 376 -17.17 -23.52 -19.97
N GLY A 377 -17.31 -22.61 -20.94
CA GLY A 377 -17.46 -21.17 -20.70
C GLY A 377 -18.93 -20.77 -20.51
N GLY A 378 -19.17 -19.62 -19.89
CA GLY A 378 -20.51 -19.07 -19.72
C GLY A 378 -20.58 -17.95 -18.71
N ARG A 379 -21.80 -17.42 -18.52
CA ARG A 379 -22.07 -16.34 -17.58
C ARG A 379 -23.30 -16.61 -16.73
N ALA A 380 -23.28 -16.21 -15.47
CA ALA A 380 -24.47 -16.13 -14.62
C ALA A 380 -24.70 -14.68 -14.20
N LEU A 381 -25.93 -14.21 -14.36
CA LEU A 381 -26.35 -12.88 -13.96
C LEU A 381 -27.68 -12.98 -13.24
N GLY A 382 -27.77 -12.42 -12.04
CA GLY A 382 -28.95 -12.53 -11.21
C GLY A 382 -28.85 -11.72 -9.93
N SER A 383 -29.87 -11.86 -9.08
CA SER A 383 -29.97 -11.16 -7.80
C SER A 383 -30.51 -12.05 -6.70
N CYS A 384 -29.77 -12.14 -5.60
CA CYS A 384 -30.18 -12.82 -4.38
C CYS A 384 -31.05 -11.88 -3.54
N GLY A 385 -32.37 -11.90 -3.73
CA GLY A 385 -33.31 -10.97 -3.07
C GLY A 385 -33.59 -11.20 -1.58
N ARG A 386 -32.85 -12.07 -0.87
CA ARG A 386 -33.13 -12.47 0.53
C ARG A 386 -31.88 -12.93 1.28
N ILE A 387 -30.87 -12.07 1.39
CA ILE A 387 -29.68 -12.41 2.16
C ILE A 387 -29.94 -12.25 3.66
N GLU A 388 -29.48 -13.21 4.46
CA GLU A 388 -29.54 -13.14 5.93
C GLU A 388 -28.51 -12.14 6.46
N ALA A 389 -28.80 -11.48 7.59
CA ALA A 389 -27.89 -10.49 8.16
C ALA A 389 -26.49 -11.07 8.44
N ARG A 390 -26.42 -12.33 8.87
CA ARG A 390 -25.15 -13.04 9.08
C ARG A 390 -24.36 -13.24 7.78
N HIS A 391 -25.03 -13.56 6.68
CA HIS A 391 -24.35 -13.71 5.39
C HIS A 391 -23.89 -12.36 4.81
N ILE A 392 -24.63 -11.27 5.03
CA ILE A 392 -24.15 -9.90 4.70
C ILE A 392 -22.89 -9.58 5.50
N HIS A 393 -22.90 -9.87 6.81
CA HIS A 393 -21.74 -9.69 7.66
C HIS A 393 -20.53 -10.49 7.15
N MET A 394 -20.69 -11.79 6.90
CA MET A 394 -19.64 -12.66 6.36
C MET A 394 -19.14 -12.21 4.98
N LEU A 395 -20.02 -11.70 4.11
CA LEU A 395 -19.66 -11.17 2.80
C LEU A 395 -18.73 -9.96 2.94
N LEU A 396 -19.09 -9.00 3.81
CA LEU A 396 -18.32 -7.77 4.03
C LEU A 396 -17.04 -8.01 4.84
N GLN A 397 -16.94 -9.13 5.55
CA GLN A 397 -15.72 -9.61 6.23
C GLN A 397 -14.85 -10.53 5.35
N ASN A 398 -15.16 -10.65 4.06
CA ASN A 398 -14.44 -11.51 3.09
C ASN A 398 -14.46 -13.01 3.44
N GLU A 399 -15.48 -13.52 4.14
CA GLU A 399 -15.53 -14.91 4.60
C GLU A 399 -16.28 -15.87 3.66
N LEU A 400 -16.95 -15.32 2.64
CA LEU A 400 -17.68 -16.10 1.65
C LEU A 400 -16.81 -16.46 0.46
N PHE A 401 -17.17 -17.57 -0.19
CA PHE A 401 -16.50 -18.11 -1.36
C PHE A 401 -17.53 -18.38 -2.46
N ILE A 402 -17.10 -18.25 -3.70
CA ILE A 402 -17.84 -18.74 -4.86
C ILE A 402 -17.12 -19.97 -5.42
N ASN A 403 -17.90 -20.96 -5.83
CA ASN A 403 -17.42 -22.26 -6.30
C ASN A 403 -18.11 -22.66 -7.60
N ILE A 404 -17.31 -23.16 -8.55
CA ILE A 404 -17.74 -23.71 -9.83
C ILE A 404 -17.46 -25.22 -9.83
N ALA A 405 -18.47 -26.00 -10.16
CA ALA A 405 -18.38 -27.43 -10.39
C ALA A 405 -18.69 -27.76 -11.84
N THR A 406 -18.01 -28.75 -12.39
CA THR A 406 -18.20 -29.23 -13.76
C THR A 406 -18.58 -30.71 -13.80
N ALA A 407 -18.94 -31.21 -14.98
CA ALA A 407 -19.32 -32.61 -15.14
C ALA A 407 -18.17 -33.58 -14.83
N GLU A 408 -16.92 -33.18 -15.08
CA GLU A 408 -15.73 -33.96 -14.71
C GLU A 408 -15.39 -33.80 -13.23
N GLN A 409 -15.51 -32.57 -12.71
CA GLN A 409 -15.14 -32.25 -11.34
C GLN A 409 -16.36 -31.71 -10.57
N GLN A 410 -17.17 -32.65 -10.09
CA GLN A 410 -18.50 -32.39 -9.52
C GLN A 410 -18.48 -31.67 -8.17
N GLU A 411 -17.38 -31.74 -7.42
CA GLU A 411 -17.29 -31.08 -6.11
C GLU A 411 -16.84 -29.62 -6.22
N SER A 412 -15.74 -29.37 -6.93
CA SER A 412 -15.09 -28.06 -7.05
C SER A 412 -13.97 -28.13 -8.08
N GLU A 413 -14.13 -27.42 -9.21
CA GLU A 413 -13.06 -27.22 -10.19
C GLU A 413 -12.40 -25.86 -10.02
N LEU A 414 -13.20 -24.80 -9.86
CA LEU A 414 -12.72 -23.46 -9.56
C LEU A 414 -13.35 -22.98 -8.27
N ARG A 415 -12.58 -22.25 -7.46
CA ARG A 415 -13.08 -21.63 -6.24
C ARG A 415 -12.33 -20.34 -5.97
N GLY A 416 -13.04 -19.35 -5.44
CA GLY A 416 -12.48 -18.03 -5.14
C GLY A 416 -13.09 -17.47 -3.87
N GLN A 417 -12.28 -16.76 -3.09
CA GLN A 417 -12.77 -15.99 -1.95
C GLN A 417 -13.40 -14.69 -2.48
N ILE A 418 -14.55 -14.31 -1.95
CA ILE A 418 -15.16 -13.02 -2.25
C ILE A 418 -14.47 -11.98 -1.37
N GLN A 419 -13.83 -11.00 -1.99
CA GLN A 419 -13.02 -10.00 -1.32
C GLN A 419 -13.47 -8.59 -1.73
N MET A 420 -13.41 -7.68 -0.76
CA MET A 420 -13.63 -6.26 -0.96
C MET A 420 -12.36 -5.59 -1.48
N LEU A 421 -12.44 -4.98 -2.66
CA LEU A 421 -11.37 -4.16 -3.22
C LEU A 421 -11.65 -2.68 -2.95
N PRO A 422 -10.74 -1.98 -2.25
CA PRO A 422 -10.85 -0.54 -2.03
C PRO A 422 -11.01 0.23 -3.34
N TYR A 423 -11.84 1.26 -3.35
CA TYR A 423 -11.91 2.17 -4.49
C TYR A 423 -10.56 2.87 -4.72
N ASN A 424 -10.06 2.84 -5.95
CA ASN A 424 -8.76 3.39 -6.34
C ASN A 424 -8.82 4.51 -7.40
N GLY A 425 -10.03 4.94 -7.77
CA GLY A 425 -10.27 6.02 -8.73
C GLY A 425 -10.61 5.52 -10.14
N LEU A 426 -10.56 4.20 -10.38
CA LEU A 426 -10.84 3.62 -11.69
C LEU A 426 -12.34 3.37 -11.87
N ASP A 427 -12.95 4.08 -12.81
CA ASP A 427 -14.39 3.94 -13.09
C ASP A 427 -14.73 2.68 -13.90
N ALA A 428 -13.75 2.11 -14.62
CA ALA A 428 -13.87 0.84 -15.34
C ALA A 428 -14.52 -0.27 -14.49
N ARG A 429 -14.21 -0.28 -13.18
CA ARG A 429 -14.71 -1.31 -12.27
C ARG A 429 -16.23 -1.27 -12.04
N ARG A 430 -16.91 -0.18 -12.37
CA ARG A 430 -18.35 -0.01 -12.09
C ARG A 430 -19.24 -0.37 -13.27
N ASN A 431 -18.74 -0.17 -14.48
CA ASN A 431 -19.56 -0.26 -15.69
C ASN A 431 -19.38 -1.59 -16.42
N GLU A 432 -18.23 -2.25 -16.23
CA GLU A 432 -17.84 -3.42 -17.01
C GLU A 432 -17.36 -4.57 -16.12
N LEU A 433 -17.66 -5.80 -16.56
CA LEU A 433 -17.08 -7.00 -15.98
C LEU A 433 -15.58 -7.04 -16.30
N PRO A 434 -14.73 -7.40 -15.32
CA PRO A 434 -13.30 -7.49 -15.58
C PRO A 434 -12.99 -8.61 -16.57
N VAL A 435 -11.98 -8.38 -17.39
CA VAL A 435 -11.47 -9.31 -18.40
C VAL A 435 -10.85 -10.51 -17.68
N PRO A 436 -11.33 -11.74 -17.91
CA PRO A 436 -10.78 -12.93 -17.27
C PRO A 436 -9.40 -13.29 -17.87
N LEU A 437 -8.44 -13.61 -17.01
CA LEU A 437 -7.10 -14.06 -17.38
C LEU A 437 -6.97 -15.56 -17.07
N ALA A 438 -6.76 -16.37 -18.10
CA ALA A 438 -6.71 -17.83 -18.00
C ALA A 438 -5.42 -18.39 -18.62
N GLY A 439 -4.96 -19.54 -18.13
CA GLY A 439 -3.87 -20.27 -18.75
C GLY A 439 -4.27 -20.87 -20.10
N GLN A 440 -5.55 -21.22 -20.25
CA GLN A 440 -6.12 -21.72 -21.51
C GLN A 440 -6.06 -20.70 -22.65
N PHE A 441 -5.94 -19.40 -22.33
CA PHE A 441 -5.84 -18.30 -23.30
C PHE A 441 -4.40 -17.96 -23.70
N VAL A 442 -3.40 -18.54 -23.04
CA VAL A 442 -2.00 -18.41 -23.45
C VAL A 442 -1.77 -19.21 -24.74
N SER A 443 -0.86 -18.75 -25.60
CA SER A 443 -0.46 -19.48 -26.80
C SER A 443 0.99 -19.97 -26.67
N PRO A 444 1.25 -21.29 -26.63
CA PRO A 444 0.27 -22.38 -26.50
C PRO A 444 -0.40 -22.43 -25.11
N PRO A 445 -1.58 -23.09 -24.95
CA PRO A 445 -2.30 -23.14 -23.69
C PRO A 445 -1.50 -23.73 -22.52
N VAL A 446 -1.57 -23.08 -21.36
CA VAL A 446 -0.81 -23.46 -20.16
C VAL A 446 -1.75 -24.01 -19.09
N ARG A 447 -1.47 -25.24 -18.63
CA ARG A 447 -2.15 -25.84 -17.48
C ARG A 447 -1.57 -25.31 -16.18
N THR A 448 -2.11 -24.20 -15.71
CA THR A 448 -1.76 -23.58 -14.43
C THR A 448 -2.87 -23.70 -13.39
N ALA A 449 -2.49 -23.57 -12.13
CA ALA A 449 -3.39 -23.36 -10.99
C ALA A 449 -3.80 -21.88 -10.83
N ALA A 450 -3.13 -20.98 -11.56
CA ALA A 450 -3.35 -19.56 -11.50
C ALA A 450 -4.53 -19.12 -12.37
N ALA A 451 -5.19 -18.07 -11.92
CA ALA A 451 -6.22 -17.35 -12.65
C ALA A 451 -6.16 -15.88 -12.27
N GLY A 452 -6.71 -15.01 -13.09
CA GLY A 452 -6.78 -13.58 -12.80
C GLY A 452 -7.97 -12.92 -13.46
N HIS A 453 -8.18 -11.67 -13.14
CA HIS A 453 -8.96 -10.78 -14.00
C HIS A 453 -8.35 -9.39 -14.01
N ALA A 454 -8.72 -8.58 -15.01
CA ALA A 454 -8.18 -7.24 -15.17
C ALA A 454 -9.29 -6.23 -15.51
N TRP A 455 -9.22 -5.07 -14.86
CA TRP A 455 -9.92 -3.86 -15.29
C TRP A 455 -8.94 -2.97 -16.01
N VAL A 456 -9.37 -2.44 -17.15
CA VAL A 456 -8.56 -1.58 -18.00
C VAL A 456 -9.46 -0.48 -18.54
N SER A 457 -9.00 0.76 -18.52
CA SER A 457 -9.70 1.90 -19.13
C SER A 457 -8.71 2.91 -19.66
N VAL A 458 -9.12 3.64 -20.69
CA VAL A 458 -8.37 4.79 -21.22
C VAL A 458 -9.09 6.06 -20.78
N ASP A 459 -8.37 7.02 -20.19
CA ASP A 459 -8.93 8.32 -19.79
C ASP A 459 -8.98 9.31 -20.97
N GLU A 460 -9.57 10.48 -20.77
CA GLU A 460 -9.65 11.53 -21.80
C GLU A 460 -8.28 12.09 -22.21
N GLN A 461 -7.26 11.93 -21.37
CA GLN A 461 -5.87 12.29 -21.67
C GLN A 461 -5.11 11.15 -22.37
N CYS A 462 -5.82 10.10 -22.79
CA CYS A 462 -5.31 8.91 -23.44
C CYS A 462 -4.27 8.14 -22.59
N HIS A 463 -4.35 8.22 -21.27
CA HIS A 463 -3.60 7.34 -20.38
C HIS A 463 -4.39 6.04 -20.12
N LEU A 464 -3.69 4.91 -20.15
CA LEU A 464 -4.26 3.61 -19.80
C LEU A 464 -4.11 3.38 -18.31
N HIS A 465 -5.25 3.26 -17.66
CA HIS A 465 -5.32 2.80 -16.29
C HIS A 465 -5.61 1.31 -16.28
N TYR A 466 -4.89 0.58 -15.45
CA TYR A 466 -5.10 -0.85 -15.33
C TYR A 466 -5.02 -1.28 -13.88
N GLU A 467 -5.75 -2.36 -13.61
CA GLU A 467 -5.68 -3.08 -12.37
C GLU A 467 -5.96 -4.55 -12.58
N ILE A 468 -5.08 -5.37 -12.06
CA ILE A 468 -5.03 -6.80 -12.28
C ILE A 468 -5.04 -7.46 -10.92
N VAL A 469 -5.95 -8.41 -10.73
CA VAL A 469 -6.03 -9.24 -9.54
C VAL A 469 -5.84 -10.68 -9.94
N VAL A 470 -4.97 -11.37 -9.22
CA VAL A 470 -4.54 -12.73 -9.54
C VAL A 470 -4.65 -13.63 -8.31
N ASN A 471 -4.92 -14.90 -8.54
CA ASN A 471 -4.98 -15.93 -7.52
C ASN A 471 -4.29 -17.20 -8.02
N GLY A 472 -3.55 -17.88 -7.15
CA GLY A 472 -2.90 -19.15 -7.48
C GLY A 472 -1.58 -19.06 -8.27
N LEU A 473 -0.96 -17.87 -8.39
CA LEU A 473 0.42 -17.75 -8.89
C LEU A 473 1.39 -18.51 -7.97
N SER A 474 2.35 -19.22 -8.56
CA SER A 474 3.32 -20.02 -7.80
C SER A 474 4.17 -19.13 -6.88
N LYS A 475 4.14 -19.39 -5.58
CA LYS A 475 5.06 -18.78 -4.62
C LYS A 475 6.39 -19.52 -4.69
N SER A 476 7.49 -18.82 -4.97
CA SER A 476 8.83 -19.36 -4.72
C SER A 476 8.98 -19.61 -3.21
N GLU A 477 9.57 -20.74 -2.82
CA GLU A 477 9.69 -21.17 -1.42
C GLU A 477 10.69 -20.34 -0.57
N ASP A 478 11.17 -19.19 -1.05
CA ASP A 478 12.09 -18.35 -0.30
C ASP A 478 11.34 -17.45 0.70
N THR A 479 11.46 -17.84 1.97
CA THR A 479 10.76 -17.31 3.15
C THR A 479 11.45 -16.09 3.76
N SER A 480 12.06 -15.22 2.94
CA SER A 480 12.72 -14.01 3.44
C SER A 480 12.09 -12.72 2.89
N VAL A 481 11.15 -12.17 3.66
CA VAL A 481 10.83 -10.74 3.87
C VAL A 481 10.83 -9.79 2.63
N SER A 482 9.66 -9.19 2.41
CA SER A 482 9.33 -7.95 1.67
C SER A 482 9.51 -7.91 0.13
N ALA A 483 8.38 -7.77 -0.57
CA ALA A 483 8.21 -7.48 -2.01
C ALA A 483 8.67 -8.55 -3.02
N HIS A 484 8.12 -9.77 -2.94
CA HIS A 484 8.28 -10.76 -4.01
C HIS A 484 7.33 -10.45 -5.17
N LEU A 485 7.84 -9.99 -6.31
CA LEU A 485 7.08 -10.01 -7.57
C LEU A 485 6.71 -11.48 -7.87
N HIS A 486 5.44 -11.85 -7.73
CA HIS A 486 4.95 -13.20 -8.04
C HIS A 486 4.77 -13.44 -9.54
N GLY A 487 4.84 -12.38 -10.34
CA GLY A 487 4.75 -12.38 -11.80
C GLY A 487 4.96 -10.98 -12.36
N LEU A 488 5.05 -10.89 -13.69
CA LEU A 488 5.16 -9.66 -14.46
C LEU A 488 3.91 -9.53 -15.34
N ALA A 489 3.27 -8.37 -15.31
CA ALA A 489 2.16 -8.07 -16.21
C ALA A 489 2.65 -7.32 -17.44
N GLU A 490 2.29 -7.82 -18.61
CA GLU A 490 2.63 -7.29 -19.92
C GLU A 490 1.35 -7.01 -20.70
N ILE A 491 1.34 -5.95 -21.49
CA ILE A 491 0.35 -5.71 -22.53
C ILE A 491 1.00 -5.90 -23.90
N GLY A 492 0.31 -6.57 -24.82
CA GLY A 492 0.83 -6.84 -26.15
C GLY A 492 -0.26 -6.90 -27.21
N GLU A 493 0.19 -6.92 -28.46
CA GLU A 493 -0.63 -6.91 -29.67
C GLU A 493 -0.66 -8.34 -30.27
N MET A 494 -1.80 -8.79 -30.76
CA MET A 494 -1.90 -10.07 -31.48
C MET A 494 -1.54 -9.86 -32.96
N ASP A 495 -0.26 -9.87 -33.32
CA ASP A 495 0.20 -9.92 -34.72
C ASP A 495 1.24 -11.03 -34.95
N ASP A 496 1.12 -11.74 -36.07
CA ASP A 496 1.90 -12.95 -36.41
C ASP A 496 3.33 -12.66 -36.94
N SER A 497 3.76 -11.39 -37.02
CA SER A 497 5.06 -11.01 -37.60
C SER A 497 6.12 -10.62 -36.56
N SER A 498 7.01 -11.57 -36.29
CA SER A 498 8.42 -11.52 -35.80
C SER A 498 8.95 -10.50 -34.77
N THR A 499 8.21 -9.53 -34.24
CA THR A 499 8.61 -8.75 -33.07
C THR A 499 7.38 -8.40 -32.23
N ASN A 500 7.04 -9.26 -31.26
CA ASN A 500 5.98 -8.98 -30.30
C ASN A 500 6.37 -7.73 -29.49
N HIS A 501 5.81 -6.56 -29.83
CA HIS A 501 5.93 -5.35 -29.04
C HIS A 501 5.14 -5.53 -27.75
N LYS A 502 5.76 -6.16 -26.75
CA LYS A 502 5.22 -6.28 -25.41
C LYS A 502 5.70 -5.11 -24.58
N ARG A 503 4.77 -4.50 -23.85
CA ARG A 503 5.10 -3.46 -22.89
C ARG A 503 4.86 -3.94 -21.48
N LEU A 504 5.89 -3.80 -20.64
CA LEU A 504 5.79 -4.08 -19.23
C LEU A 504 4.88 -3.05 -18.55
N LEU A 505 3.89 -3.54 -17.82
CA LEU A 505 2.99 -2.70 -17.03
C LEU A 505 3.60 -2.45 -15.64
N THR A 506 3.69 -3.50 -14.82
CA THR A 506 4.36 -3.47 -13.51
C THR A 506 4.47 -4.88 -12.93
N GLY A 507 5.15 -4.98 -11.79
CA GLY A 507 5.19 -6.17 -10.94
C GLY A 507 4.01 -6.28 -9.97
N PHE A 508 3.70 -7.51 -9.56
CA PHE A 508 2.67 -7.75 -8.55
C PHE A 508 3.17 -7.48 -7.14
N TYR A 509 2.38 -6.72 -6.36
CA TYR A 509 2.50 -6.61 -4.91
C TYR A 509 1.43 -7.48 -4.26
N GLY A 510 1.82 -8.64 -3.77
CA GLY A 510 0.86 -9.65 -3.30
C GLY A 510 0.03 -10.22 -4.46
N GLN A 511 -1.30 -10.04 -4.40
CA GLN A 511 -2.25 -10.56 -5.40
C GLN A 511 -2.72 -9.50 -6.40
N GLN A 512 -2.14 -8.31 -6.37
CA GLN A 512 -2.62 -7.16 -7.12
C GLN A 512 -1.47 -6.45 -7.85
N ALA A 513 -1.77 -5.96 -9.05
CA ALA A 513 -0.92 -5.05 -9.81
C ALA A 513 -1.80 -3.93 -10.36
N GLN A 514 -1.42 -2.67 -10.14
CA GLN A 514 -2.17 -1.51 -10.64
C GLN A 514 -1.21 -0.42 -11.07
N GLY A 515 -1.64 0.43 -11.99
CA GLY A 515 -0.83 1.54 -12.46
C GLY A 515 -1.50 2.37 -13.54
N VAL A 516 -0.77 3.39 -13.99
CA VAL A 516 -1.18 4.29 -15.07
C VAL A 516 -0.05 4.38 -16.07
N LEU A 517 -0.36 4.12 -17.33
CA LEU A 517 0.57 4.16 -18.44
C LEU A 517 0.30 5.43 -19.25
N LYS A 518 1.23 6.38 -19.24
CA LYS A 518 1.02 7.70 -19.86
C LYS A 518 1.46 7.76 -21.33
N ASP A 519 2.56 7.10 -21.69
CA ASP A 519 3.19 7.26 -23.01
C ASP A 519 2.80 6.12 -23.97
N ILE A 520 1.54 5.98 -24.35
CA ILE A 520 1.03 4.83 -25.14
C ILE A 520 1.14 5.10 -26.65
N SER A 521 1.59 4.08 -27.41
CA SER A 521 1.65 4.18 -28.87
C SER A 521 0.24 4.20 -29.48
N VAL A 522 0.09 4.95 -30.57
CA VAL A 522 -1.18 4.99 -31.33
C VAL A 522 -1.55 3.59 -31.85
N GLY A 523 -0.56 2.78 -32.20
CA GLY A 523 -0.76 1.36 -32.56
C GLY A 523 -1.47 0.58 -31.45
N LEU A 524 -0.98 0.66 -30.20
CA LEU A 524 -1.57 -0.05 -29.08
C LEU A 524 -2.98 0.47 -28.73
N LEU A 525 -3.22 1.78 -28.85
CA LEU A 525 -4.57 2.36 -28.66
C LEU A 525 -5.57 1.82 -29.69
N ARG A 526 -5.15 1.68 -30.94
CA ARG A 526 -5.94 1.04 -32.00
C ARG A 526 -6.18 -0.44 -31.72
N HIS A 527 -5.17 -1.19 -31.29
CA HIS A 527 -5.35 -2.60 -30.91
C HIS A 527 -6.29 -2.77 -29.69
N LEU A 528 -6.31 -1.80 -28.77
CA LEU A 528 -7.28 -1.75 -27.67
C LEU A 528 -8.70 -1.48 -28.18
N ASP A 529 -8.88 -0.57 -29.14
CA ASP A 529 -10.18 -0.26 -29.75
C ASP A 529 -10.71 -1.41 -30.61
N GLU A 530 -9.87 -2.01 -31.47
CA GLU A 530 -10.21 -3.17 -32.30
C GLU A 530 -10.37 -4.47 -31.46
N GLY A 531 -9.93 -4.44 -30.20
CA GLY A 531 -9.94 -5.58 -29.30
C GLY A 531 -8.94 -6.66 -29.69
N THR A 532 -7.86 -6.34 -30.39
CA THR A 532 -6.76 -7.25 -30.77
C THR A 532 -5.58 -7.20 -29.79
N ALA A 533 -5.70 -6.41 -28.71
CA ALA A 533 -4.76 -6.39 -27.60
C ALA A 533 -5.01 -7.50 -26.57
N TYR A 534 -3.99 -7.82 -25.78
CA TYR A 534 -4.10 -8.73 -24.64
C TYR A 534 -3.25 -8.28 -23.45
N ILE A 535 -3.67 -8.63 -22.24
CA ILE A 535 -2.81 -8.64 -21.06
C ILE A 535 -2.37 -10.06 -20.80
N GLN A 536 -1.08 -10.22 -20.51
CA GLN A 536 -0.48 -11.48 -20.12
C GLN A 536 0.27 -11.30 -18.81
N VAL A 537 0.13 -12.27 -17.90
CA VAL A 537 0.96 -12.37 -16.71
C VAL A 537 1.93 -13.54 -16.89
N SER A 538 3.21 -13.26 -16.74
CA SER A 538 4.31 -14.22 -16.87
C SER A 538 4.95 -14.45 -15.50
N THR A 539 5.46 -15.66 -15.24
CA THR A 539 6.16 -16.00 -13.99
C THR A 539 7.49 -16.70 -14.29
N LYS A 540 8.35 -16.89 -13.27
CA LYS A 540 9.61 -17.63 -13.43
C LYS A 540 9.39 -19.04 -13.99
N MET A 541 8.30 -19.71 -13.58
CA MET A 541 7.96 -21.05 -14.06
C MET A 541 7.35 -21.06 -15.46
N ASN A 542 6.71 -19.96 -15.86
CA ASN A 542 6.05 -19.81 -17.16
C ASN A 542 6.48 -18.46 -17.80
N PRO A 543 7.73 -18.34 -18.27
CA PRO A 543 8.28 -17.08 -18.79
C PRO A 543 7.63 -16.62 -20.10
N ARG A 544 7.03 -17.56 -20.86
CA ARG A 544 6.26 -17.26 -22.07
C ARG A 544 4.83 -16.80 -21.79
N GLY A 545 4.41 -16.75 -20.53
CA GLY A 545 3.05 -16.43 -20.08
C GLY A 545 2.46 -17.57 -19.27
N GLU A 546 1.87 -17.24 -18.13
CA GLU A 546 1.13 -18.18 -17.28
C GLU A 546 -0.39 -18.05 -17.48
N ILE A 547 -0.88 -16.81 -17.54
CA ILE A 547 -2.29 -16.48 -17.79
C ILE A 547 -2.37 -15.30 -18.77
N ARG A 548 -3.36 -15.32 -19.66
CA ARG A 548 -3.60 -14.27 -20.66
C ARG A 548 -5.10 -13.93 -20.70
N GLY A 549 -5.46 -12.71 -21.10
CA GLY A 549 -6.82 -12.35 -21.46
C GLY A 549 -6.84 -11.28 -22.54
N ARG A 550 -7.79 -11.41 -23.46
CA ARG A 550 -8.00 -10.50 -24.59
C ARG A 550 -8.76 -9.26 -24.10
N ILE A 551 -8.32 -8.08 -24.51
CA ILE A 551 -8.87 -6.82 -24.03
C ILE A 551 -9.42 -6.02 -25.20
N HIS A 552 -10.59 -5.45 -24.97
CA HIS A 552 -11.23 -4.49 -25.85
C HIS A 552 -11.64 -3.30 -24.99
N VAL A 553 -11.02 -2.15 -25.22
CA VAL A 553 -11.33 -0.89 -24.55
C VAL A 553 -11.61 0.15 -25.64
N PRO A 554 -12.90 0.40 -25.94
CA PRO A 554 -13.29 1.43 -26.88
C PRO A 554 -12.67 2.77 -26.47
N ASN A 555 -12.00 3.44 -27.41
CA ASN A 555 -11.39 4.73 -27.14
C ASN A 555 -11.43 5.62 -28.38
N SER A 556 -11.62 6.92 -28.16
CA SER A 556 -11.66 7.92 -29.24
C SER A 556 -10.29 8.56 -29.48
N CYS A 557 -9.21 7.93 -29.03
CA CYS A 557 -7.85 8.46 -29.12
C CYS A 557 -7.25 8.37 -30.54
N GLU A 558 -8.07 8.19 -31.57
CA GLU A 558 -7.66 8.16 -32.97
C GLU A 558 -7.54 9.59 -33.54
N LEU A 559 -6.29 10.06 -33.71
CA LEU A 559 -5.89 11.41 -34.18
C LEU A 559 -6.36 12.58 -33.28
N GLY A 560 -5.57 12.90 -32.24
CA GLY A 560 -6.02 13.90 -31.25
C GLY A 560 -4.98 14.68 -30.44
N SER A 561 -3.70 14.79 -30.84
CA SER A 561 -2.97 16.02 -30.52
C SER A 561 -3.12 17.01 -31.67
N ARG A 562 -4.35 17.51 -31.84
CA ARG A 562 -4.58 18.81 -32.47
C ARG A 562 -4.63 19.88 -31.38
N GLY A 563 -3.51 19.99 -30.67
CA GLY A 563 -3.01 21.26 -30.16
C GLY A 563 -1.90 21.73 -31.08
N GLU A 564 -2.29 22.46 -32.13
CA GLU A 564 -1.46 23.16 -33.12
C GLU A 564 -0.55 22.33 -34.06
N VAL A 565 -1.05 22.24 -35.30
CA VAL A 565 -0.45 21.76 -36.55
C VAL A 565 1.03 22.17 -36.73
N VAL A 566 1.91 21.18 -36.92
CA VAL A 566 2.89 21.21 -38.04
C VAL A 566 3.00 19.79 -38.60
N GLU A 567 2.84 19.68 -39.91
CA GLU A 567 2.74 18.45 -40.71
C GLU A 567 3.87 17.45 -40.45
N GLU A 568 3.48 16.21 -40.11
CA GLU A 568 4.32 15.03 -40.27
C GLU A 568 4.41 14.69 -41.76
N ALA A 569 5.60 14.82 -42.33
CA ALA A 569 5.98 13.94 -43.43
C ALA A 569 6.42 12.62 -42.81
N GLU A 570 5.73 11.55 -43.22
CA GLU A 570 6.10 10.14 -43.09
C GLU A 570 7.62 9.96 -43.18
N PHE A 571 8.24 9.11 -42.37
CA PHE A 571 9.19 8.15 -42.93
C PHE A 571 9.50 6.98 -42.00
N ASP A 572 9.24 5.82 -42.59
CA ASP A 572 9.89 4.51 -42.51
C ASP A 572 11.30 4.47 -41.90
N ASP A 573 11.58 3.34 -41.25
CA ASP A 573 12.82 2.98 -40.58
C ASP A 573 13.97 2.79 -41.58
N LEU A 574 14.75 3.86 -41.83
CA LEU A 574 16.11 3.75 -42.36
C LEU A 574 17.00 4.86 -41.77
N VAL A 575 18.11 4.42 -41.17
CA VAL A 575 19.28 5.19 -40.69
C VAL A 575 19.48 6.52 -41.44
N PHE A 576 19.09 7.65 -40.83
CA PHE A 576 19.58 8.97 -41.23
C PHE A 576 19.88 9.84 -40.00
N VAL A 577 21.13 10.32 -39.98
CA VAL A 577 21.68 11.35 -39.10
C VAL A 577 20.66 12.49 -38.95
N ARG A 578 20.13 12.71 -37.73
CA ARG A 578 19.34 13.91 -37.42
C ARG A 578 20.16 15.14 -37.79
N ASP A 579 19.61 16.01 -38.62
CA ASP A 579 20.27 17.27 -39.03
C ASP A 579 20.67 18.06 -37.76
N PRO A 580 21.96 18.40 -37.57
CA PRO A 580 22.45 19.08 -36.37
C PRO A 580 21.78 20.44 -36.11
N ALA A 581 21.07 21.01 -37.09
CA ALA A 581 20.28 22.23 -36.93
C ALA A 581 18.95 22.03 -36.18
N GLU A 582 18.31 20.86 -36.27
CA GLU A 582 17.02 20.55 -35.60
C GLU A 582 17.22 20.05 -34.16
N LEU A 583 18.30 19.30 -33.91
CA LEU A 583 18.74 18.95 -32.55
C LEU A 583 19.01 20.17 -31.66
N ARG A 584 19.46 21.30 -32.25
CA ARG A 584 19.68 22.56 -31.52
C ARG A 584 18.40 23.27 -31.08
N LYS A 585 17.24 22.92 -31.67
CA LYS A 585 15.95 23.57 -31.40
C LYS A 585 15.12 22.84 -30.34
N ASP A 586 15.39 21.55 -30.09
CA ASP A 586 14.68 20.77 -29.07
C ASP A 586 15.12 21.19 -27.64
N PRO A 587 14.17 21.61 -26.78
CA PRO A 587 14.45 22.08 -25.42
C PRO A 587 14.85 20.96 -24.45
N HIS A 588 14.99 19.70 -24.86
CA HIS A 588 15.46 18.62 -23.98
C HIS A 588 16.83 18.06 -24.37
N THR A 589 17.47 18.61 -25.40
CA THR A 589 18.81 18.18 -25.84
C THR A 589 19.91 18.59 -24.87
N CYS A 590 20.96 17.78 -24.82
CA CYS A 590 22.14 18.00 -24.00
C CYS A 590 23.32 18.38 -24.88
N PHE A 591 24.08 19.37 -24.46
CA PHE A 591 25.30 19.77 -25.17
C PHE A 591 26.52 19.15 -24.48
N PHE A 592 27.27 18.32 -25.21
CA PHE A 592 28.45 17.60 -24.69
C PHE A 592 29.50 17.43 -25.79
N GLU A 593 30.77 17.72 -25.47
CA GLU A 593 31.92 17.61 -26.40
C GLU A 593 31.77 18.36 -27.75
N GLY A 594 30.98 19.43 -27.79
CA GLY A 594 30.75 20.21 -29.01
C GLY A 594 29.59 19.71 -29.87
N GLU A 595 28.95 18.60 -29.49
CA GLU A 595 27.79 18.01 -30.16
C GLU A 595 26.51 18.14 -29.32
N HIS A 596 25.36 18.18 -30.02
CA HIS A 596 24.05 18.19 -29.40
C HIS A 596 23.48 16.76 -29.42
N HIS A 597 23.19 16.24 -28.24
CA HIS A 597 22.72 14.88 -28.02
C HIS A 597 21.24 14.91 -27.66
N ALA A 598 20.46 13.98 -28.23
CA ALA A 598 19.02 13.91 -28.03
C ALA A 598 18.65 13.42 -26.62
N HIS A 599 17.50 13.83 -26.08
CA HIS A 599 17.04 13.25 -24.82
C HIS A 599 16.89 11.71 -24.94
N GLY A 600 17.49 10.99 -23.99
CA GLY A 600 17.53 9.53 -23.95
C GLY A 600 18.70 8.91 -24.71
N SER A 601 19.48 9.68 -25.48
CA SER A 601 20.64 9.14 -26.19
C SER A 601 21.75 8.75 -25.23
N GLN A 602 22.40 7.62 -25.51
CA GLN A 602 23.57 7.12 -24.79
C GLN A 602 24.79 7.12 -25.72
N TRP A 603 25.93 7.58 -25.23
CA TRP A 603 27.19 7.60 -26.00
C TRP A 603 28.41 7.41 -25.08
N THR A 604 29.57 7.20 -25.70
CA THR A 604 30.87 7.09 -25.02
C THR A 604 31.71 8.33 -25.38
N PRO A 605 32.28 9.08 -24.42
CA PRO A 605 33.10 10.26 -24.69
C PRO A 605 34.31 9.96 -25.56
N GLN A 606 34.67 10.89 -26.44
CA GLN A 606 35.77 10.69 -27.40
C GLN A 606 37.15 10.62 -26.74
N TYR A 607 37.34 11.27 -25.58
CA TYR A 607 38.60 11.23 -24.84
C TYR A 607 38.72 10.05 -23.86
N ASN A 608 37.63 9.32 -23.60
CA ASN A 608 37.64 8.25 -22.61
C ASN A 608 36.57 7.17 -22.86
N THR A 609 37.01 6.03 -23.39
CA THR A 609 36.18 4.85 -23.66
C THR A 609 35.64 4.17 -22.40
N CYS A 610 36.12 4.56 -21.22
CA CYS A 610 35.69 4.04 -19.92
C CYS A 610 34.58 4.84 -19.25
N PHE A 611 33.87 5.70 -19.98
CA PHE A 611 32.69 6.41 -19.46
C PHE A 611 31.52 6.22 -20.42
N THR A 612 30.32 6.09 -19.88
CA THR A 612 29.09 6.11 -20.67
C THR A 612 28.23 7.26 -20.20
N CYS A 613 27.77 8.07 -21.14
CA CYS A 613 27.00 9.28 -20.88
C CYS A 613 25.59 9.12 -21.44
N ILE A 614 24.60 9.65 -20.72
CA ILE A 614 23.21 9.73 -21.16
C ILE A 614 22.69 11.17 -21.06
N CYS A 615 21.87 11.56 -22.03
CA CYS A 615 21.19 12.85 -22.01
C CYS A 615 19.80 12.77 -21.36
N GLN A 616 19.64 13.36 -20.17
CA GLN A 616 18.36 13.47 -19.49
C GLN A 616 17.91 14.93 -19.37
N LYS A 617 16.96 15.36 -20.21
CA LYS A 617 16.31 16.69 -20.18
C LYS A 617 17.32 17.83 -19.94
N LYS A 618 18.25 18.01 -20.88
CA LYS A 618 19.41 18.95 -20.86
C LYS A 618 20.59 18.60 -19.94
N THR A 619 20.48 17.60 -19.09
CA THR A 619 21.57 17.21 -18.18
C THR A 619 22.30 16.00 -18.73
N VAL A 620 23.62 16.13 -18.92
CA VAL A 620 24.48 15.00 -19.25
C VAL A 620 24.88 14.30 -17.96
N ILE A 621 24.62 13.01 -17.87
CA ILE A 621 25.02 12.17 -16.74
C ILE A 621 26.02 11.15 -17.30
N CYS A 622 27.26 11.21 -16.84
CA CYS A 622 28.32 10.29 -17.28
C CYS A 622 28.76 9.41 -16.11
N ASP A 623 28.69 8.10 -16.29
CA ASP A 623 29.12 7.12 -15.31
C ASP A 623 30.35 6.35 -15.81
N PRO A 624 31.33 6.04 -14.93
CA PRO A 624 32.48 5.23 -15.30
C PRO A 624 32.08 3.76 -15.49
N VAL A 625 32.60 3.13 -16.55
CA VAL A 625 32.48 1.70 -16.83
C VAL A 625 33.33 0.94 -15.81
N ILE A 626 32.69 0.12 -14.97
CA ILE A 626 33.36 -0.69 -13.95
C ILE A 626 33.63 -2.08 -14.53
N CYS A 627 34.90 -2.44 -14.67
CA CYS A 627 35.30 -3.70 -15.25
C CYS A 627 35.22 -4.86 -14.25
N PRO A 628 34.77 -6.05 -14.69
CA PRO A 628 34.81 -7.26 -13.87
C PRO A 628 36.26 -7.68 -13.60
N ALA A 629 36.53 -8.20 -12.41
CA ALA A 629 37.84 -8.75 -12.09
C ALA A 629 38.04 -10.09 -12.83
N LEU A 630 39.05 -10.16 -13.71
CA LEU A 630 39.38 -11.36 -14.47
C LEU A 630 40.43 -12.20 -13.73
N SER A 631 40.26 -13.52 -13.75
CA SER A 631 41.12 -14.50 -13.07
C SER A 631 41.96 -15.37 -14.02
N CYS A 632 42.12 -14.94 -15.27
CA CYS A 632 42.87 -15.65 -16.31
C CYS A 632 44.35 -15.22 -16.37
N PRO A 633 45.25 -16.09 -16.87
CA PRO A 633 46.69 -15.86 -16.83
C PRO A 633 47.20 -14.79 -17.81
N HIS A 634 46.48 -14.49 -18.89
CA HIS A 634 46.85 -13.47 -19.87
C HIS A 634 45.63 -12.61 -20.24
N THR A 635 45.74 -11.30 -20.07
CA THR A 635 44.68 -10.34 -20.40
C THR A 635 45.16 -9.39 -21.48
N ILE A 636 44.29 -9.11 -22.44
CA ILE A 636 44.47 -8.14 -23.52
C ILE A 636 43.38 -7.08 -23.40
N GLN A 637 43.76 -5.81 -23.50
CA GLN A 637 42.81 -4.69 -23.50
C GLN A 637 42.69 -4.16 -24.93
N PRO A 638 41.56 -4.40 -25.63
CA PRO A 638 41.35 -3.90 -26.98
C PRO A 638 41.32 -2.36 -27.01
N GLU A 639 41.88 -1.73 -28.05
CA GLU A 639 42.05 -0.26 -28.12
C GLU A 639 40.72 0.53 -28.04
N ASP A 640 39.58 -0.07 -28.43
CA ASP A 640 38.26 0.57 -28.43
C ASP A 640 37.34 0.15 -27.25
N GLN A 641 37.84 -0.63 -26.30
CA GLN A 641 37.03 -1.13 -25.18
C GLN A 641 37.68 -0.81 -23.84
N CYS A 642 36.86 -0.35 -22.90
CA CYS A 642 37.35 -0.01 -21.57
C CYS A 642 37.93 -1.22 -20.83
N CYS A 643 37.31 -2.40 -20.94
CA CYS A 643 37.63 -3.52 -20.07
C CYS A 643 38.59 -4.52 -20.71
N PRO A 644 39.61 -5.01 -19.96
CA PRO A 644 40.47 -6.09 -20.44
C PRO A 644 39.65 -7.37 -20.61
N ILE A 645 40.05 -8.20 -21.58
CA ILE A 645 39.48 -9.52 -21.87
C ILE A 645 40.60 -10.57 -21.79
N CYS A 646 40.24 -11.85 -21.59
CA CYS A 646 41.22 -12.94 -21.56
C CYS A 646 41.68 -13.29 -22.98
N ASP A 647 42.99 -13.49 -23.16
CA ASP A 647 43.59 -13.88 -24.43
C ASP A 647 43.61 -15.41 -24.57
N GLU A 648 42.43 -16.01 -24.74
CA GLU A 648 42.31 -17.41 -25.13
C GLU A 648 41.32 -17.53 -26.29
N LYS A 649 41.77 -18.11 -27.41
CA LYS A 649 40.92 -18.50 -28.53
C LYS A 649 40.01 -19.63 -28.07
N VAL A 650 38.73 -19.34 -27.86
CA VAL A 650 37.73 -20.36 -27.49
C VAL A 650 36.68 -20.43 -28.59
N GLU A 651 36.51 -21.66 -29.11
CA GLU A 651 35.40 -22.08 -29.96
C GLU A 651 34.06 -21.71 -29.32
N GLU A 652 33.08 -21.31 -30.12
CA GLU A 652 31.74 -20.93 -29.67
C GLU A 652 31.08 -22.06 -28.86
N ASP A 653 31.04 -21.93 -27.53
CA ASP A 653 30.20 -22.71 -26.63
C ASP A 653 29.18 -21.76 -25.95
N PRO A 654 27.85 -22.02 -26.02
CA PRO A 654 26.81 -21.03 -25.76
C PRO A 654 26.30 -21.00 -24.31
N GLU A 655 27.18 -21.17 -23.31
CA GLU A 655 26.79 -21.10 -21.90
C GLU A 655 27.16 -19.73 -21.32
N GLY A 656 26.18 -18.83 -21.16
CA GLY A 656 26.33 -17.51 -20.53
C GLY A 656 24.99 -17.04 -19.96
N CYS A 657 25.00 -16.08 -19.03
CA CYS A 657 23.79 -15.56 -18.40
C CYS A 657 23.40 -14.20 -19.01
N TYR A 658 22.18 -14.09 -19.52
CA TYR A 658 21.64 -12.82 -19.99
C TYR A 658 21.08 -12.01 -18.81
N PHE A 659 21.40 -10.72 -18.72
CA PHE A 659 20.85 -9.83 -17.69
C PHE A 659 20.04 -8.68 -18.30
N GLU A 660 18.78 -8.59 -17.91
CA GLU A 660 17.78 -7.71 -18.56
C GLU A 660 17.97 -6.22 -18.20
N GLY A 661 18.67 -5.91 -17.10
CA GLY A 661 18.91 -4.52 -16.67
C GLY A 661 19.93 -3.76 -17.53
N ASP A 662 20.98 -4.45 -18.00
CA ASP A 662 22.05 -3.89 -18.82
C ASP A 662 22.01 -4.37 -20.29
N GLN A 663 21.05 -5.24 -20.63
CA GLN A 663 20.85 -5.82 -21.96
C GLN A 663 22.09 -6.54 -22.51
N LYS A 664 22.91 -7.12 -21.63
CA LYS A 664 24.19 -7.76 -22.01
C LYS A 664 24.27 -9.22 -21.58
N MET A 665 24.99 -10.02 -22.38
CA MET A 665 25.37 -11.40 -22.05
C MET A 665 26.65 -11.41 -21.20
N HIS A 666 26.58 -12.09 -20.05
CA HIS A 666 27.69 -12.24 -19.10
C HIS A 666 28.22 -13.67 -19.12
N ALA A 667 29.54 -13.81 -19.18
CA ALA A 667 30.17 -15.13 -19.24
C ALA A 667 30.04 -15.90 -17.90
N PRO A 668 30.05 -17.23 -17.91
CA PRO A 668 30.05 -18.07 -16.71
C PRO A 668 31.07 -17.63 -15.66
N GLY A 669 30.63 -17.47 -14.41
CA GLY A 669 31.48 -17.10 -13.28
C GLY A 669 31.82 -15.61 -13.19
N THR A 670 31.37 -14.78 -14.13
CA THR A 670 31.58 -13.32 -14.06
C THR A 670 30.72 -12.69 -12.96
N THR A 671 31.24 -11.62 -12.38
CA THR A 671 30.53 -10.79 -11.39
C THR A 671 30.46 -9.34 -11.85
N TRP A 672 29.31 -8.69 -11.70
CA TRP A 672 29.11 -7.30 -12.12
C TRP A 672 28.10 -6.56 -11.24
N HIS A 673 28.11 -5.24 -11.32
CA HIS A 673 27.07 -4.40 -10.74
C HIS A 673 25.95 -4.18 -11.77
N PRO A 674 24.68 -4.43 -11.43
CA PRO A 674 23.60 -4.33 -12.39
C PRO A 674 23.29 -2.86 -12.72
N PHE A 675 23.10 -2.57 -14.01
CA PHE A 675 22.55 -1.30 -14.49
C PHE A 675 21.02 -1.40 -14.52
N VAL A 676 20.30 -0.38 -14.04
CA VAL A 676 18.83 -0.37 -14.06
C VAL A 676 18.33 1.04 -14.45
N PRO A 677 17.83 1.26 -15.67
CA PRO A 677 17.23 2.54 -16.05
C PRO A 677 15.99 2.88 -15.21
N PRO A 678 15.76 4.15 -14.79
CA PRO A 678 16.55 5.38 -15.02
C PRO A 678 17.67 5.63 -13.99
N PHE A 679 18.01 4.65 -13.14
CA PHE A 679 18.82 4.82 -11.91
C PHE A 679 20.34 4.61 -12.07
N GLY A 680 20.82 4.09 -13.21
CA GLY A 680 22.25 3.87 -13.46
C GLY A 680 22.78 2.55 -12.86
N TYR A 681 24.08 2.44 -12.63
CA TYR A 681 24.72 1.27 -12.01
C TYR A 681 24.45 1.21 -10.50
N ILE A 682 23.91 0.08 -10.03
CA ILE A 682 23.63 -0.15 -8.60
C ILE A 682 24.86 -0.78 -7.94
N LYS A 683 25.77 0.06 -7.41
CA LYS A 683 26.97 -0.40 -6.70
C LYS A 683 26.68 -1.17 -5.39
N CYS A 684 25.42 -1.18 -4.94
CA CYS A 684 24.99 -1.90 -3.74
C CYS A 684 24.58 -3.35 -3.95
N ALA A 685 24.60 -3.85 -5.18
CA ALA A 685 24.31 -5.25 -5.49
C ALA A 685 25.41 -5.79 -6.40
N VAL A 686 25.89 -7.00 -6.13
CA VAL A 686 26.83 -7.71 -7.01
C VAL A 686 26.12 -8.95 -7.54
N CYS A 687 25.97 -8.99 -8.86
CA CYS A 687 25.39 -10.09 -9.60
C CYS A 687 26.49 -11.04 -10.07
N THR A 688 26.24 -12.34 -10.04
CA THR A 688 27.16 -13.39 -10.47
C THR A 688 26.46 -14.32 -11.45
N CYS A 689 27.07 -14.59 -12.61
CA CYS A 689 26.55 -15.56 -13.56
C CYS A 689 26.97 -16.98 -13.14
N LYS A 690 26.02 -17.82 -12.73
CA LYS A 690 26.29 -19.23 -12.44
C LYS A 690 26.25 -20.03 -13.75
N GLY A 691 27.43 -20.32 -14.29
CA GLY A 691 27.65 -20.98 -15.59
C GLY A 691 26.82 -22.24 -15.84
N SER A 692 26.64 -23.09 -14.83
CA SER A 692 25.95 -24.38 -14.99
C SER A 692 24.42 -24.29 -14.99
N THR A 693 23.83 -23.14 -14.65
CA THR A 693 22.36 -22.96 -14.58
C THR A 693 21.85 -21.81 -15.44
N GLY A 694 22.72 -21.00 -16.04
CA GLY A 694 22.35 -19.79 -16.79
C GLY A 694 21.69 -18.71 -15.93
N GLU A 695 21.75 -18.83 -14.60
CA GLU A 695 21.06 -17.96 -13.64
C GLU A 695 21.98 -16.84 -13.15
N VAL A 696 21.44 -15.61 -13.12
CA VAL A 696 22.08 -14.45 -12.49
C VAL A 696 21.69 -14.40 -11.02
N HIS A 697 22.68 -14.53 -10.13
CA HIS A 697 22.48 -14.46 -8.69
C HIS A 697 23.03 -13.14 -8.15
N CYS A 698 22.17 -12.26 -7.64
CA CYS A 698 22.57 -10.95 -7.12
C CYS A 698 22.48 -10.90 -5.60
N GLU A 699 23.58 -10.52 -4.96
CA GLU A 699 23.65 -10.34 -3.51
C GLU A 699 23.89 -8.88 -3.15
N LYS A 700 23.27 -8.43 -2.06
CA LYS A 700 23.49 -7.08 -1.54
C LYS A 700 24.91 -6.99 -0.96
N VAL A 701 25.63 -5.94 -1.33
CA VAL A 701 26.96 -5.66 -0.76
C VAL A 701 26.82 -5.46 0.75
N THR A 702 27.52 -6.29 1.51
CA THR A 702 27.56 -6.19 2.97
C THR A 702 28.69 -5.25 3.36
N CYS A 703 28.35 -4.10 3.93
CA CYS A 703 29.34 -3.09 4.30
C CYS A 703 30.05 -3.44 5.61
N PRO A 704 31.36 -3.15 5.73
CA PRO A 704 32.09 -3.35 6.98
C PRO A 704 31.51 -2.47 8.09
N PRO A 705 31.48 -2.95 9.35
CA PRO A 705 31.00 -2.17 10.48
C PRO A 705 31.91 -0.97 10.73
N LEU A 706 31.32 0.22 10.85
CA LEU A 706 32.04 1.49 11.06
C LEU A 706 31.87 1.94 12.51
N THR A 707 32.93 2.50 13.09
CA THR A 707 32.97 2.95 14.49
C THR A 707 32.91 4.46 14.66
N CYS A 708 32.85 5.23 13.57
CA CYS A 708 32.80 6.69 13.60
C CYS A 708 31.37 7.23 13.72
N SER A 709 31.23 8.40 14.33
CA SER A 709 29.94 9.07 14.60
C SER A 709 29.29 9.68 13.35
N GLN A 710 30.06 9.96 12.28
CA GLN A 710 29.54 10.49 11.02
C GLN A 710 30.21 9.82 9.80
N PRO A 711 29.77 8.61 9.42
CA PRO A 711 30.27 7.94 8.23
C PRO A 711 29.70 8.62 6.97
N ILE A 712 30.58 8.95 6.01
CA ILE A 712 30.25 9.65 4.77
C ILE A 712 30.45 8.73 3.57
N ARG A 713 29.70 8.96 2.48
CA ARG A 713 30.05 8.32 1.19
C ARG A 713 31.03 9.24 0.47
N ARG A 714 32.17 8.71 0.02
CA ARG A 714 33.13 9.50 -0.77
C ARG A 714 32.50 9.99 -2.07
N ASN A 715 31.76 9.12 -2.79
CA ASN A 715 30.95 9.52 -3.94
C ASN A 715 29.46 9.20 -3.74
N PRO A 716 28.54 9.96 -4.38
CA PRO A 716 27.09 9.74 -4.29
C PRO A 716 26.64 8.33 -4.70
N SER A 717 27.42 7.68 -5.58
CA SER A 717 27.16 6.36 -6.17
C SER A 717 27.69 5.18 -5.33
N ASP A 718 28.43 5.42 -4.25
CA ASP A 718 29.10 4.34 -3.50
C ASP A 718 28.16 3.67 -2.50
N CYS A 719 28.19 2.33 -2.44
CA CYS A 719 27.25 1.63 -1.57
C CYS A 719 27.56 1.87 -0.09
N CYS A 720 28.80 1.60 0.29
CA CYS A 720 29.27 1.67 1.67
C CYS A 720 29.72 3.06 2.03
N LYS A 721 29.44 3.45 3.27
CA LYS A 721 29.98 4.67 3.86
C LYS A 721 31.37 4.36 4.38
N GLU A 722 32.21 5.36 4.41
CA GLU A 722 33.53 5.32 5.00
C GLU A 722 33.62 6.35 6.11
N CYS A 723 34.44 6.04 7.12
CA CYS A 723 34.87 7.10 8.01
C CYS A 723 35.80 8.02 7.22
N PRO A 724 35.61 9.35 7.27
CA PRO A 724 36.55 10.27 6.65
C PRO A 724 37.95 9.94 7.18
N ALA A 725 38.91 9.68 6.29
CA ALA A 725 40.28 9.51 6.71
C ALA A 725 40.72 10.85 7.32
N GLU A 726 41.02 10.85 8.63
CA GLU A 726 41.83 11.92 9.19
C GLU A 726 43.14 11.94 8.41
N ASP A 727 43.58 13.15 8.06
CA ASP A 727 44.83 13.45 7.41
C ASP A 727 45.95 12.55 7.96
N THR A 728 46.38 11.56 7.19
CA THR A 728 47.68 10.94 7.41
C THR A 728 48.67 11.99 6.94
N PRO A 729 49.46 12.62 7.82
CA PRO A 729 50.41 13.62 7.37
C PRO A 729 51.45 12.92 6.47
N PRO A 730 51.90 13.55 5.37
CA PRO A 730 53.13 13.12 4.73
C PRO A 730 54.25 13.19 5.77
N LEU A 731 55.02 12.12 5.89
CA LEU A 731 56.34 12.17 6.49
C LEU A 731 57.16 13.18 5.69
N GLU A 732 57.49 14.32 6.31
CA GLU A 732 58.79 14.94 6.15
C GLU A 732 59.15 15.72 7.42
N ASP A 733 60.45 15.73 7.64
CA ASP A 733 61.15 15.96 8.88
C ASP A 733 60.91 17.31 9.56
N ASP A 734 61.02 17.23 10.89
CA ASP A 734 61.70 18.17 11.77
C ASP A 734 61.15 19.58 12.04
N GLU A 735 61.28 19.90 13.33
CA GLU A 735 61.38 21.22 13.94
C GLU A 735 60.12 21.99 14.40
N MET A 736 59.90 21.87 15.72
CA MET A 736 59.76 22.98 16.67
C MET A 736 58.41 23.70 16.84
N MET A 737 57.84 23.52 18.04
CA MET A 737 57.29 24.54 18.96
C MET A 737 56.67 25.82 18.35
N GLN A 738 55.35 26.01 18.50
CA GLN A 738 54.75 27.20 19.16
C GLN A 738 53.20 27.18 19.22
N ALA A 739 52.70 27.92 20.20
CA ALA A 739 51.34 27.94 20.74
C ALA A 739 50.32 28.81 19.95
N ASP A 740 49.04 28.57 20.26
CA ASP A 740 47.86 29.42 20.09
C ASP A 740 47.54 30.00 18.70
N GLY A 741 46.78 29.24 17.90
CA GLY A 741 46.04 29.75 16.74
C GLY A 741 44.53 29.75 16.99
N THR A 742 43.88 30.93 16.95
CA THR A 742 42.43 31.09 17.16
C THR A 742 41.60 30.39 16.07
N ARG A 743 40.72 29.46 16.47
CA ARG A 743 39.79 28.75 15.58
C ARG A 743 38.68 29.69 15.06
N HIS A 744 38.46 29.69 13.74
CA HIS A 744 37.41 30.45 13.07
C HIS A 744 36.06 29.71 13.14
N CYS A 745 34.94 30.43 13.22
CA CYS A 745 33.61 29.84 13.22
C CYS A 745 33.04 29.79 11.80
N LYS A 746 32.43 28.67 11.43
CA LYS A 746 31.71 28.51 10.16
C LYS A 746 30.20 28.59 10.39
N PHE A 747 29.51 29.50 9.69
CA PHE A 747 28.05 29.61 9.77
C PHE A 747 27.45 29.82 8.37
N GLY A 748 26.67 28.84 7.90
CA GLY A 748 26.24 28.77 6.51
C GLY A 748 27.42 28.53 5.57
N LYS A 749 27.57 29.37 4.54
CA LYS A 749 28.70 29.36 3.61
C LYS A 749 29.85 30.31 4.01
N ASN A 750 29.70 31.07 5.09
CA ASN A 750 30.66 32.11 5.49
C ASN A 750 31.48 31.68 6.72
N TYR A 751 32.68 32.24 6.82
CA TYR A 751 33.63 32.01 7.92
C TYR A 751 33.86 33.33 8.67
N TYR A 752 33.84 33.27 10.01
CA TYR A 752 33.94 34.42 10.90
C TYR A 752 35.11 34.21 11.88
N GLN A 753 35.87 35.27 12.16
CA GLN A 753 36.98 35.24 13.09
C GLN A 753 36.50 35.10 14.54
N ASN A 754 37.36 34.61 15.43
CA ASN A 754 37.04 34.50 16.84
C ASN A 754 36.64 35.87 17.43
N SER A 755 35.55 35.92 18.20
CA SER A 755 34.90 37.13 18.75
C SER A 755 34.22 38.06 17.73
N GLU A 756 34.10 37.66 16.46
CA GLU A 756 33.35 38.43 15.46
C GLU A 756 31.84 38.22 15.63
N HIS A 757 31.06 39.30 15.53
CA HIS A 757 29.59 39.28 15.64
C HIS A 757 28.92 39.53 14.28
N TRP A 758 27.88 38.76 13.94
CA TRP A 758 27.11 38.94 12.70
C TRP A 758 25.62 38.64 12.88
N HIS A 759 24.80 39.02 11.91
CA HIS A 759 23.39 38.62 11.82
C HIS A 759 23.22 37.55 10.73
N PRO A 760 22.52 36.43 11.01
CA PRO A 760 22.38 35.34 10.05
C PRO A 760 21.42 35.73 8.90
N ARG A 761 21.77 35.36 7.66
CA ARG A 761 20.96 35.60 6.46
C ARG A 761 20.30 34.31 5.98
N VAL A 762 18.98 34.33 5.79
CA VAL A 762 18.20 33.17 5.34
C VAL A 762 17.72 33.42 3.90
N PRO A 763 17.84 32.44 2.97
CA PRO A 763 17.28 32.55 1.62
C PRO A 763 15.77 32.84 1.67
N LEU A 764 15.26 33.71 0.80
CA LEU A 764 13.88 34.27 0.73
C LEU A 764 13.51 35.36 1.75
N VAL A 765 14.16 35.47 2.92
CA VAL A 765 13.76 36.45 3.99
C VAL A 765 14.84 37.51 4.29
N GLY A 766 16.09 37.29 3.87
CA GLY A 766 17.18 38.26 4.05
C GLY A 766 17.88 38.16 5.42
N GLU A 767 18.51 39.24 5.87
CA GLU A 767 19.35 39.27 7.08
C GLU A 767 18.51 39.47 8.36
N MET A 768 18.63 38.55 9.32
CA MET A 768 17.82 38.54 10.54
C MET A 768 18.41 39.48 11.61
N LYS A 769 18.13 40.78 11.50
CA LYS A 769 18.63 41.84 12.41
C LYS A 769 18.23 41.68 13.90
N CYS A 770 17.34 40.74 14.22
CA CYS A 770 16.92 40.43 15.59
C CYS A 770 17.74 39.34 16.29
N ILE A 771 18.64 38.67 15.57
CA ILE A 771 19.47 37.61 16.11
C ILE A 771 20.91 38.01 15.89
N THR A 772 21.68 38.18 16.96
CA THR A 772 23.12 38.44 16.86
C THR A 772 23.84 37.15 17.21
N CYS A 773 24.63 36.66 16.26
CA CYS A 773 25.54 35.55 16.44
C CYS A 773 26.95 36.07 16.65
N TRP A 774 27.79 35.30 17.34
CA TRP A 774 29.21 35.57 17.45
C TRP A 774 30.02 34.30 17.52
N CYS A 775 31.29 34.43 17.14
CA CYS A 775 32.23 33.34 17.21
C CYS A 775 32.90 33.31 18.58
N ASP A 776 32.88 32.16 19.23
CA ASP A 776 33.56 31.91 20.49
C ASP A 776 34.45 30.66 20.34
N HIS A 777 35.73 30.90 20.08
CA HIS A 777 36.80 29.92 19.86
C HIS A 777 36.42 28.77 18.92
N GLY A 778 35.84 29.10 17.75
CA GLY A 778 35.43 28.14 16.71
C GLY A 778 33.99 27.65 16.83
N VAL A 779 33.27 28.02 17.90
CA VAL A 779 31.85 27.69 18.09
C VAL A 779 30.98 28.93 17.88
N THR A 780 29.96 28.82 17.01
CA THR A 780 28.99 29.90 16.80
C THR A 780 27.96 29.91 17.92
N LYS A 781 27.83 31.03 18.65
CA LYS A 781 26.75 31.26 19.62
C LYS A 781 25.81 32.35 19.10
N CYS A 782 24.49 32.14 19.21
CA CYS A 782 23.50 33.10 18.73
C CYS A 782 22.48 33.44 19.81
N GLN A 783 22.14 34.72 19.92
CA GLN A 783 21.14 35.20 20.86
C GLN A 783 20.11 36.09 20.15
N LYS A 784 18.83 35.80 20.40
CA LYS A 784 17.72 36.64 19.94
C LYS A 784 17.54 37.80 20.90
N LYS A 785 17.54 39.02 20.36
CA LYS A 785 17.27 40.23 21.14
C LYS A 785 15.82 40.21 21.61
N GLN A 786 15.60 40.20 22.93
CA GLN A 786 14.26 40.39 23.51
C GLN A 786 13.89 41.87 23.46
N CYS A 787 12.72 42.16 22.87
CA CYS A 787 12.21 43.52 22.80
C CYS A 787 11.33 43.81 24.02
N PRO A 788 11.40 45.04 24.57
CA PRO A 788 10.52 45.43 25.68
C PRO A 788 9.06 45.41 25.22
N LEU A 789 8.16 45.00 26.13
CA LEU A 789 6.72 45.03 25.89
C LEU A 789 6.26 46.49 25.80
N LEU A 790 5.70 46.88 24.65
CA LEU A 790 5.18 48.23 24.42
C LEU A 790 3.67 48.26 24.70
N SER A 791 3.23 49.23 25.51
CA SER A 791 1.82 49.44 25.86
C SER A 791 1.14 50.52 24.99
N CYS A 792 1.47 50.61 23.69
CA CYS A 792 0.88 51.59 22.78
C CYS A 792 0.04 50.93 21.69
N SER A 793 -1.02 51.60 21.25
CA SER A 793 -2.03 51.03 20.34
C SER A 793 -1.54 50.80 18.90
N ASN A 794 -0.42 51.41 18.48
CA ASN A 794 0.08 51.26 17.12
C ASN A 794 1.63 51.21 17.07
N PRO A 795 2.25 50.04 17.31
CA PRO A 795 3.70 49.87 17.25
C PRO A 795 4.20 49.78 15.80
N ILE A 796 5.22 50.57 15.45
CA ILE A 796 5.80 50.59 14.09
C ILE A 796 7.23 50.07 14.13
N ARG A 797 7.57 49.17 13.20
CA ARG A 797 8.92 48.66 13.01
C ARG A 797 9.61 49.47 11.93
N ARG A 798 10.61 50.27 12.30
CA ARG A 798 11.45 50.99 11.32
C ARG A 798 12.37 50.01 10.61
N GLU A 799 12.57 50.23 9.32
CA GLU A 799 13.45 49.44 8.47
C GLU A 799 14.87 49.40 9.05
N GLY A 800 15.43 48.20 9.22
CA GLY A 800 16.75 47.99 9.83
C GLY A 800 16.80 47.85 11.36
N LYS A 801 15.69 48.05 12.11
CA LYS A 801 15.66 47.85 13.58
C LYS A 801 14.90 46.59 13.99
N CYS A 802 15.46 45.85 14.97
CA CYS A 802 14.83 44.65 15.48
C CYS A 802 13.52 44.92 16.26
N CYS A 803 13.52 45.90 17.16
CA CYS A 803 12.39 46.15 18.05
C CYS A 803 11.47 47.24 17.51
N PRO A 804 10.14 47.06 17.60
CA PRO A 804 9.19 48.11 17.26
C PRO A 804 9.33 49.29 18.23
N GLU A 805 8.94 50.49 17.80
CA GLU A 805 8.92 51.72 18.60
C GLU A 805 7.52 52.36 18.51
N CYS A 806 7.08 53.04 19.58
CA CYS A 806 5.83 53.81 19.56
C CYS A 806 6.07 55.16 18.87
N MET A 807 5.14 55.60 18.01
CA MET A 807 5.26 56.87 17.29
C MET A 807 5.20 58.05 18.30
N GLY A 808 6.28 58.82 18.42
CA GLY A 808 6.33 60.00 19.28
C GLY A 808 5.46 61.14 18.75
N LYS A 809 4.62 61.72 19.61
CA LYS A 809 3.92 62.99 19.35
C LYS A 809 4.94 64.13 19.39
N PHE A 810 5.20 64.77 18.26
CA PHE A 810 5.78 66.12 18.24
C PHE A 810 4.63 67.13 18.33
N TRP A 811 4.62 67.94 19.39
CA TRP A 811 3.85 69.19 19.44
C TRP A 811 4.70 70.29 18.80
N CYS A 812 4.10 70.97 17.80
CA CYS A 812 4.56 72.13 17.02
C CYS A 812 6.05 72.21 16.64
#